data_AF-A0A8H4TBM3-F1
#
_entry.id   AF-A0A8H4TBM3-F1
#
_cell.length_a   1.000
_cell.length_b   1.000
_cell.length_c   1.000
_cell.angle_alpha   90.00
_cell.angle_beta   90.00
_cell.angle_gamma   90.00
#
_symmetry.space_group_name_H-M   'P 1'
#
loop_
_entity.id
_entity.type
_entity.pdbx_description
1 polymer ?
#
loop_
_entity_poly.entity_id
_entity_poly.type
_entity_poly.pdbx_seq_one_letter_code
_entity_poly.pdbx_strand_id
1 'polypeptide(L)'
;MHLLSLDASGELGLTTFTQDIPPYAILSHTWGADDEEVTFRDLRKKSGKDKIGYEKIRFCGQQATNLTELSEAITSMFRWYRNAEKCYVYLSDVSSGNNEDGREMRRWKPAFRKSRWFTRAWTLQELIAPKSVGFFSCEGDYLGSKETLELQVHELTDISLAALRGAHLSEFSVHERFRWAEKRSAKRIEDRAYSLLGIFDVSMSLRYGEGDNAFKRLEKKTGLSSQDLHQISYPVHWNVPLTANTLFTGREEILEELESIVHDAIENPLPEEPCWIVVSGMGGQGKSELSLQLAHRVRQLFWGIFWVDVSTPTRAESGFLEIGERLQPPTQKLKSVRQGLANLKEPWLLVLDNADDVDVDYQRYFPSGLSGVVLLTSRNAECQHYATAKWIHLEGLPDPNARSLLFNAAHVPEHKYQNLENDAQAVVSLLRSHPLALIQAGSYVARGHCVLGDYPRVYERHRKRLLKFRPSQAQSRYGDVYATLEASAELLQSSDTEAANDALQLLSLLSILGNSPIPLQVFEEAWKQSRDITQKSDNTEANNDLRHLTSWHIPRLPQFSAPETSQWDSFQLIEAVNLLKTYSLISTEVSDKSELSVSMHPLVYVWANERLSPTQLHQSWIASGCLIALFSPNLVFWQKHQRQFHAHIHALLSRERSQLFSREPPAMIVRIFMSCAWQLYKMRDDERLLDLLDGILQDLNLDNMIVETQWLGIYELRGRGLIYHGRVKEAVVLMKQVVKAKEKTMAEADYSRLASQHVLSKVYQADGQIQKAIALMEHVAKVNEKILAEDDRSRLASQCGLAQVYQLDGQLQKAVTLMEHVVAINERILAEDHHSRLASQHILVSAYLGNGQSQKAVTLMEHVVKINKQNLAEDHPHVMSSQHQLAMAYRADGRVKEAVSLLEYVVKIRGQFLPESHPDLLTSQKELSALKSQRSGLL
;
A
#
# COMPACT_ATOMS: atom_id res chain seq x y z
N MET A 1 -42.78 -13.41 -11.67
CA MET A 1 -42.92 -12.22 -10.80
C MET A 1 -44.28 -11.59 -11.09
N HIS A 2 -44.92 -10.98 -10.08
CA HIS A 2 -46.17 -10.25 -10.27
C HIS A 2 -45.95 -8.81 -9.81
N LEU A 3 -46.36 -7.84 -10.61
CA LEU A 3 -46.33 -6.44 -10.17
C LEU A 3 -47.58 -6.12 -9.34
N LEU A 4 -47.36 -5.29 -8.33
CA LEU A 4 -48.38 -4.83 -7.39
C LEU A 4 -48.52 -3.32 -7.55
N SER A 5 -49.75 -2.80 -7.57
CA SER A 5 -50.03 -1.37 -7.54
C SER A 5 -50.63 -0.96 -6.20
N LEU A 6 -50.30 0.23 -5.73
CA LEU A 6 -51.02 0.89 -4.65
C LEU A 6 -52.17 1.71 -5.22
N ASP A 7 -53.37 1.52 -4.68
CA ASP A 7 -54.48 2.41 -4.97
C ASP A 7 -54.41 3.71 -4.15
N ALA A 8 -55.30 4.66 -4.45
CA ALA A 8 -55.36 5.97 -3.78
C ALA A 8 -55.65 5.89 -2.27
N SER A 9 -56.06 4.73 -1.75
CA SER A 9 -56.27 4.48 -0.33
C SER A 9 -55.06 3.81 0.35
N GLY A 10 -54.01 3.51 -0.41
CA GLY A 10 -52.82 2.82 0.08
C GLY A 10 -52.97 1.30 0.19
N GLU A 11 -53.98 0.71 -0.46
CA GLU A 11 -54.12 -0.76 -0.55
C GLU A 11 -53.37 -1.33 -1.76
N LEU A 12 -52.72 -2.48 -1.56
CA LEU A 12 -51.99 -3.22 -2.59
C LEU A 12 -52.94 -4.12 -3.41
N GLY A 13 -52.92 -3.98 -4.74
CA GLY A 13 -53.68 -4.78 -5.70
C GLY A 13 -52.78 -5.43 -6.76
N LEU A 14 -53.23 -6.57 -7.32
CA LEU A 14 -52.60 -7.21 -8.48
C LEU A 14 -53.04 -6.51 -9.78
N THR A 15 -52.13 -6.35 -10.74
CA THR A 15 -52.46 -5.74 -12.05
C THR A 15 -51.84 -6.52 -13.22
N THR A 16 -52.50 -6.48 -14.38
CA THR A 16 -52.13 -7.15 -15.64
C THR A 16 -52.29 -6.19 -16.81
N PHE A 17 -51.35 -6.17 -17.76
CA PHE A 17 -51.44 -5.35 -18.97
C PHE A 17 -51.24 -6.29 -20.18
N THR A 18 -50.97 -5.76 -21.39
CA THR A 18 -50.88 -6.64 -22.58
C THR A 18 -49.80 -6.25 -23.61
N GLN A 19 -49.22 -5.03 -23.61
CA GLN A 19 -48.26 -4.60 -24.66
C GLN A 19 -47.11 -3.68 -24.22
N ASP A 20 -47.31 -2.66 -23.36
CA ASP A 20 -46.24 -1.74 -22.91
C ASP A 20 -46.08 -1.74 -21.38
N ILE A 21 -44.87 -2.10 -20.91
CA ILE A 21 -44.53 -2.19 -19.47
C ILE A 21 -44.10 -0.80 -18.96
N PRO A 22 -44.78 -0.22 -17.95
CA PRO A 22 -44.41 1.06 -17.35
C PRO A 22 -43.12 0.97 -16.52
N PRO A 23 -42.44 2.08 -16.18
CA PRO A 23 -41.32 2.06 -15.22
C PRO A 23 -41.73 1.36 -13.92
N TYR A 24 -40.86 0.48 -13.42
CA TYR A 24 -41.11 -0.27 -12.20
C TYR A 24 -39.85 -0.37 -11.35
N ALA A 25 -40.07 -0.60 -10.06
CA ALA A 25 -39.01 -0.91 -9.11
C ALA A 25 -39.04 -2.38 -8.71
N ILE A 26 -37.87 -2.90 -8.36
CA ILE A 26 -37.72 -4.25 -7.82
C ILE A 26 -37.68 -4.14 -6.30
N LEU A 27 -38.48 -4.98 -5.66
CA LEU A 27 -38.36 -5.25 -4.24
C LEU A 27 -37.47 -6.48 -4.02
N SER A 28 -36.21 -6.22 -3.70
CA SER A 28 -35.26 -7.24 -3.30
C SER A 28 -35.33 -7.48 -1.80
N HIS A 29 -35.46 -8.75 -1.41
CA HIS A 29 -35.50 -9.12 0.00
C HIS A 29 -35.17 -10.60 0.20
N THR A 30 -34.95 -10.98 1.46
CA THR A 30 -34.79 -12.39 1.86
C THR A 30 -36.07 -12.93 2.49
N TRP A 31 -36.49 -14.13 2.10
CA TRP A 31 -37.63 -14.82 2.71
C TRP A 31 -37.26 -15.43 4.07
N GLY A 32 -38.11 -15.20 5.07
CA GLY A 32 -38.11 -15.80 6.41
C GLY A 32 -38.72 -17.21 6.44
N ALA A 33 -39.32 -17.60 7.57
CA ALA A 33 -39.99 -18.91 7.67
C ALA A 33 -41.28 -18.95 6.83
N ASP A 34 -41.66 -20.11 6.31
CA ASP A 34 -42.77 -20.23 5.33
C ASP A 34 -44.14 -19.79 5.90
N ASP A 35 -44.30 -19.82 7.21
CA ASP A 35 -45.49 -19.40 7.96
C ASP A 35 -45.53 -17.89 8.26
N GLU A 36 -44.37 -17.23 8.33
CA GLU A 36 -44.22 -15.79 8.53
C GLU A 36 -44.37 -14.99 7.21
N GLU A 37 -44.33 -15.69 6.08
CA GLU A 37 -44.25 -15.11 4.75
C GLU A 37 -45.60 -14.95 4.06
N VAL A 38 -45.77 -13.83 3.36
CA VAL A 38 -47.00 -13.52 2.63
C VAL A 38 -46.97 -14.24 1.29
N THR A 39 -47.84 -15.24 1.13
CA THR A 39 -47.92 -15.99 -0.12
C THR A 39 -48.77 -15.25 -1.16
N PHE A 40 -48.61 -15.60 -2.44
CA PHE A 40 -49.49 -15.10 -3.50
C PHE A 40 -50.98 -15.37 -3.23
N ARG A 41 -51.28 -16.49 -2.58
CA ARG A 41 -52.65 -16.85 -2.16
C ARG A 41 -53.18 -15.89 -1.10
N ASP A 42 -52.33 -15.44 -0.18
CA ASP A 42 -52.69 -14.49 0.88
C ASP A 42 -52.94 -13.09 0.33
N LEU A 43 -52.12 -12.64 -0.63
CA LEU A 43 -52.35 -11.38 -1.37
C LEU A 43 -53.66 -11.43 -2.17
N ARG A 44 -53.92 -12.55 -2.87
CA ARG A 44 -55.16 -12.72 -3.66
C ARG A 44 -56.43 -12.75 -2.78
N LYS A 45 -56.30 -13.22 -1.54
CA LYS A 45 -57.40 -13.28 -0.56
C LYS A 45 -57.46 -12.08 0.39
N LYS A 46 -56.54 -11.11 0.26
CA LYS A 46 -56.35 -9.98 1.19
C LYS A 46 -56.20 -10.41 2.67
N SER A 47 -55.68 -11.62 2.94
CA SER A 47 -55.66 -12.25 4.28
C SER A 47 -54.27 -12.35 4.91
N GLY A 48 -53.27 -11.63 4.38
CA GLY A 48 -51.86 -11.71 4.80
C GLY A 48 -51.33 -10.51 5.58
N LYS A 49 -52.18 -9.54 5.95
CA LYS A 49 -51.75 -8.26 6.56
C LYS A 49 -51.13 -8.43 7.94
N ASP A 50 -51.50 -9.48 8.66
CA ASP A 50 -51.02 -9.77 10.03
C ASP A 50 -49.71 -10.56 10.07
N LYS A 51 -49.17 -10.95 8.90
CA LYS A 51 -47.90 -11.68 8.82
C LYS A 51 -46.73 -10.71 8.91
N ILE A 52 -45.65 -11.13 9.58
CA ILE A 52 -44.40 -10.35 9.71
C ILE A 52 -43.85 -9.98 8.32
N GLY A 53 -43.93 -10.90 7.36
CA GLY A 53 -43.53 -10.65 5.97
C GLY A 53 -44.39 -9.63 5.21
N TYR A 54 -45.45 -9.06 5.78
CA TYR A 54 -46.26 -8.03 5.13
C TYR A 54 -45.64 -6.63 5.26
N GLU A 55 -44.87 -6.38 6.33
CA GLU A 55 -44.25 -5.08 6.61
C GLU A 55 -43.29 -4.64 5.50
N LYS A 56 -42.47 -5.57 4.99
CA LYS A 56 -41.58 -5.33 3.84
C LYS A 56 -42.33 -4.98 2.55
N ILE A 57 -43.48 -5.60 2.31
CA ILE A 57 -44.30 -5.34 1.11
C ILE A 57 -44.89 -3.93 1.22
N ARG A 58 -45.31 -3.52 2.42
CA ARG A 58 -45.80 -2.17 2.71
C ARG A 58 -44.71 -1.11 2.56
N PHE A 59 -43.54 -1.29 3.16
CA PHE A 59 -42.40 -0.37 3.04
C PHE A 59 -42.06 -0.09 1.57
N CYS A 60 -42.01 -1.16 0.76
CA CYS A 60 -41.58 -1.04 -0.63
C CYS A 60 -42.69 -0.53 -1.55
N GLY A 61 -43.95 -0.86 -1.24
CA GLY A 61 -45.08 -0.19 -1.88
C GLY A 61 -45.00 1.32 -1.67
N GLN A 62 -44.73 1.79 -0.45
CA GLN A 62 -44.63 3.23 -0.17
C GLN A 62 -43.48 3.91 -0.94
N GLN A 63 -42.37 3.22 -1.18
CA GLN A 63 -41.25 3.71 -2.00
C GLN A 63 -41.54 3.68 -3.51
N ALA A 64 -42.39 2.75 -3.96
CA ALA A 64 -42.74 2.52 -5.36
C ALA A 64 -44.16 3.04 -5.64
N THR A 65 -44.35 4.36 -5.60
CA THR A 65 -45.62 4.96 -6.05
C THR A 65 -45.68 4.89 -7.57
N ASN A 66 -46.58 4.01 -8.03
CA ASN A 66 -47.09 3.77 -9.39
C ASN A 66 -46.46 2.65 -10.25
N LEU A 67 -47.40 1.83 -10.73
CA LEU A 67 -47.42 1.05 -11.98
C LEU A 67 -46.74 -0.33 -12.03
N THR A 68 -47.24 -1.10 -13.01
CA THR A 68 -47.44 -2.55 -12.94
C THR A 68 -47.28 -3.23 -14.32
N GLU A 69 -46.78 -4.48 -14.38
CA GLU A 69 -47.11 -5.62 -15.29
C GLU A 69 -46.24 -6.93 -15.19
N LEU A 70 -46.86 -8.06 -15.58
CA LEU A 70 -46.50 -9.34 -16.26
C LEU A 70 -45.22 -10.18 -16.01
N SER A 71 -45.42 -11.49 -16.19
CA SER A 71 -44.54 -12.62 -15.89
C SER A 71 -44.19 -13.43 -17.14
N GLU A 72 -42.90 -13.54 -17.47
CA GLU A 72 -42.32 -14.68 -18.21
C GLU A 72 -40.95 -15.07 -17.61
N ALA A 73 -40.42 -16.22 -18.02
CA ALA A 73 -39.44 -17.11 -17.39
C ALA A 73 -38.12 -16.52 -16.83
N ILE A 74 -37.29 -17.36 -16.23
CA ILE A 74 -36.10 -16.98 -15.43
C ILE A 74 -35.01 -16.20 -16.20
N THR A 75 -34.85 -16.38 -17.51
CA THR A 75 -33.99 -15.48 -18.32
C THR A 75 -34.62 -14.08 -18.46
N SER A 76 -35.95 -14.00 -18.49
CA SER A 76 -36.67 -12.74 -18.39
C SER A 76 -36.48 -12.12 -16.99
N MET A 77 -36.30 -12.86 -15.89
CA MET A 77 -36.07 -12.26 -14.56
C MET A 77 -34.84 -11.36 -14.52
N PHE A 78 -33.71 -11.78 -15.10
CA PHE A 78 -32.53 -10.92 -15.19
C PHE A 78 -32.82 -9.67 -16.03
N ARG A 79 -33.58 -9.82 -17.12
CA ARG A 79 -34.04 -8.69 -17.94
C ARG A 79 -34.97 -7.75 -17.16
N TRP A 80 -35.83 -8.29 -16.30
CA TRP A 80 -36.69 -7.52 -15.39
C TRP A 80 -35.84 -6.76 -14.37
N TYR A 81 -34.85 -7.40 -13.76
CA TYR A 81 -33.92 -6.69 -12.86
C TYR A 81 -33.12 -5.60 -13.59
N ARG A 82 -32.65 -5.87 -14.80
CA ARG A 82 -31.88 -4.91 -15.63
C ARG A 82 -32.68 -3.70 -16.08
N ASN A 83 -33.96 -3.90 -16.40
CA ASN A 83 -34.85 -2.86 -16.89
C ASN A 83 -35.57 -2.10 -15.77
N ALA A 84 -35.44 -2.53 -14.51
CA ALA A 84 -35.97 -1.82 -13.36
C ALA A 84 -35.31 -0.45 -13.21
N GLU A 85 -36.10 0.56 -12.85
CA GLU A 85 -35.60 1.90 -12.58
C GLU A 85 -34.75 1.92 -11.31
N LYS A 86 -35.17 1.14 -10.31
CA LYS A 86 -34.48 1.01 -9.02
C LYS A 86 -34.77 -0.34 -8.36
N CYS A 87 -33.78 -0.87 -7.67
CA CYS A 87 -33.91 -2.05 -6.81
C CYS A 87 -33.82 -1.60 -5.34
N TYR A 88 -34.89 -1.80 -4.58
CA TYR A 88 -34.94 -1.51 -3.15
C TYR A 88 -34.63 -2.79 -2.38
N VAL A 89 -33.55 -2.76 -1.61
CA VAL A 89 -33.09 -3.87 -0.78
C VAL A 89 -33.44 -3.57 0.67
N TYR A 90 -34.43 -4.29 1.20
CA TYR A 90 -34.81 -4.20 2.61
C TYR A 90 -34.07 -5.25 3.44
N LEU A 91 -33.18 -4.80 4.32
CA LEU A 91 -32.33 -5.65 5.16
C LEU A 91 -32.96 -5.83 6.54
N SER A 92 -33.82 -6.85 6.66
CA SER A 92 -34.53 -7.14 7.91
C SER A 92 -33.62 -7.50 9.10
N ASP A 93 -32.34 -7.78 8.85
CA ASP A 93 -31.32 -8.15 9.84
C ASP A 93 -30.30 -7.02 10.13
N VAL A 94 -30.56 -5.80 9.65
CA VAL A 94 -29.69 -4.63 9.85
C VAL A 94 -30.49 -3.50 10.45
N SER A 95 -30.15 -3.09 11.67
CA SER A 95 -30.75 -1.96 12.39
C SER A 95 -29.87 -0.70 12.30
N SER A 96 -30.48 0.47 12.11
CA SER A 96 -29.80 1.77 12.00
C SER A 96 -29.34 2.33 13.35
N GLY A 97 -30.08 2.08 14.44
CA GLY A 97 -29.69 2.35 15.83
C GLY A 97 -29.67 3.82 16.25
N ASN A 98 -30.62 4.65 15.81
CA ASN A 98 -30.68 6.06 16.19
C ASN A 98 -31.29 6.29 17.59
N ASN A 99 -30.48 6.83 18.51
CA ASN A 99 -30.95 7.62 19.65
C ASN A 99 -30.35 9.03 19.51
N GLU A 100 -31.14 10.03 19.92
CA GLU A 100 -30.87 11.46 19.90
C GLU A 100 -29.55 11.84 20.60
N ASP A 101 -28.45 11.80 19.88
CA ASP A 101 -27.23 12.55 20.18
C ASP A 101 -26.37 12.59 18.91
N GLY A 102 -26.23 13.77 18.32
CA GLY A 102 -25.64 14.04 17.00
C GLY A 102 -24.13 13.76 16.87
N ARG A 103 -23.69 12.55 17.23
CA ARG A 103 -22.37 11.98 16.96
C ARG A 103 -22.54 10.67 16.18
N GLU A 104 -22.86 10.76 14.89
CA GLU A 104 -23.07 9.58 14.05
C GLU A 104 -21.77 9.07 13.39
N MET A 105 -21.23 7.97 13.92
CA MET A 105 -20.35 7.07 13.15
C MET A 105 -21.05 5.71 12.97
N ARG A 106 -21.90 5.63 11.93
CA ARG A 106 -22.41 4.43 11.21
C ARG A 106 -22.27 3.06 11.91
N ARG A 107 -23.00 2.85 13.02
CA ARG A 107 -23.04 1.59 13.79
C ARG A 107 -23.63 0.39 13.02
N TRP A 108 -24.38 0.63 11.95
CA TRP A 108 -25.00 -0.42 11.13
C TRP A 108 -24.01 -1.19 10.23
N LYS A 109 -22.81 -0.65 9.94
CA LYS A 109 -21.83 -1.25 9.01
C LYS A 109 -21.44 -2.70 9.32
N PRO A 110 -21.18 -3.11 10.58
CA PRO A 110 -20.90 -4.50 10.92
C PRO A 110 -22.09 -5.43 10.69
N ALA A 111 -23.32 -4.97 10.94
CA ALA A 111 -24.54 -5.74 10.69
C ALA A 111 -24.80 -5.89 9.18
N PHE A 112 -24.60 -4.82 8.41
CA PHE A 112 -24.67 -4.85 6.94
C PHE A 112 -23.74 -5.89 6.33
N ARG A 113 -22.48 -5.96 6.79
CA ARG A 113 -21.50 -6.96 6.34
C ARG A 113 -21.89 -8.41 6.68
N LYS A 114 -22.72 -8.61 7.70
CA LYS A 114 -23.21 -9.92 8.12
C LYS A 114 -24.60 -10.24 7.60
N SER A 115 -25.20 -9.33 6.82
CA SER A 115 -26.56 -9.52 6.35
C SER A 115 -26.68 -10.76 5.48
N ARG A 116 -27.71 -11.56 5.76
CA ARG A 116 -28.05 -12.77 5.01
C ARG A 116 -28.39 -12.47 3.55
N TRP A 117 -28.70 -11.22 3.22
CA TRP A 117 -28.98 -10.81 1.84
C TRP A 117 -27.80 -11.11 0.90
N PHE A 118 -26.56 -10.91 1.34
CA PHE A 118 -25.36 -11.17 0.54
C PHE A 118 -25.05 -12.67 0.36
N THR A 119 -25.65 -13.54 1.18
CA THR A 119 -25.39 -14.98 1.16
C THR A 119 -26.47 -15.78 0.44
N ARG A 120 -27.50 -15.13 -0.12
CA ARG A 120 -28.55 -15.79 -0.91
C ARG A 120 -28.20 -15.83 -2.40
N ALA A 121 -28.53 -16.92 -3.08
CA ALA A 121 -28.20 -17.11 -4.50
C ALA A 121 -28.91 -16.11 -5.43
N TRP A 122 -30.23 -15.95 -5.28
CA TRP A 122 -31.04 -15.07 -6.15
C TRP A 122 -30.72 -13.57 -6.03
N THR A 123 -30.26 -13.12 -4.87
CA THR A 123 -29.90 -11.72 -4.65
C THR A 123 -28.67 -11.30 -5.47
N LEU A 124 -27.95 -12.25 -6.07
CA LEU A 124 -26.83 -11.97 -6.97
C LEU A 124 -27.30 -11.23 -8.23
N GLN A 125 -28.39 -11.68 -8.84
CA GLN A 125 -28.98 -11.00 -9.99
C GLN A 125 -29.58 -9.65 -9.59
N GLU A 126 -30.18 -9.56 -8.39
CA GLU A 126 -30.77 -8.33 -7.85
C GLU A 126 -29.72 -7.25 -7.53
N LEU A 127 -28.46 -7.66 -7.34
CA LEU A 127 -27.32 -6.77 -7.13
C LEU A 127 -26.70 -6.31 -8.45
N ILE A 128 -26.43 -7.27 -9.35
CA ILE A 128 -25.66 -7.03 -10.58
C ILE A 128 -26.51 -6.40 -11.66
N ALA A 129 -27.72 -6.91 -11.89
CA ALA A 129 -28.50 -6.56 -13.07
C ALA A 129 -29.06 -5.12 -13.03
N PRO A 130 -29.64 -4.61 -11.93
CA PRO A 130 -30.20 -3.27 -11.90
C PRO A 130 -29.13 -2.19 -11.96
N LYS A 131 -29.41 -1.08 -12.64
CA LYS A 131 -28.51 0.10 -12.66
C LYS A 131 -28.39 0.73 -11.27
N SER A 132 -29.51 0.84 -10.55
CA SER A 132 -29.57 1.45 -9.23
C SER A 132 -30.08 0.45 -8.19
N VAL A 133 -29.34 0.30 -7.08
CA VAL A 133 -29.73 -0.52 -5.94
C VAL A 133 -29.57 0.32 -4.68
N GLY A 134 -30.62 0.43 -3.85
CA GLY A 134 -30.61 1.14 -2.57
C GLY A 134 -30.85 0.19 -1.40
N PHE A 135 -30.03 0.29 -0.35
CA PHE A 135 -30.08 -0.54 0.84
C PHE A 135 -30.77 0.20 1.99
N PHE A 136 -31.69 -0.48 2.67
CA PHE A 136 -32.49 0.07 3.76
C PHE A 136 -32.46 -0.85 4.98
N SER A 137 -32.46 -0.27 6.19
CA SER A 137 -32.50 -1.00 7.47
C SER A 137 -33.87 -1.64 7.72
N CYS A 138 -33.99 -2.44 8.79
CA CYS A 138 -35.27 -2.98 9.22
C CYS A 138 -36.26 -1.88 9.66
N GLU A 139 -35.77 -0.73 10.12
CA GLU A 139 -36.59 0.45 10.43
C GLU A 139 -37.01 1.25 9.18
N GLY A 140 -36.46 0.91 8.00
CA GLY A 140 -36.71 1.62 6.75
C GLY A 140 -35.75 2.79 6.49
N ASP A 141 -34.69 2.94 7.27
CA ASP A 141 -33.70 4.00 7.10
C ASP A 141 -32.75 3.70 5.93
N TYR A 142 -32.41 4.73 5.15
CA TYR A 142 -31.51 4.59 4.01
C TYR A 142 -30.05 4.44 4.45
N LEU A 143 -29.44 3.30 4.12
CA LEU A 143 -28.07 2.96 4.50
C LEU A 143 -27.04 3.37 3.43
N GLY A 144 -27.45 3.39 2.16
CA GLY A 144 -26.61 3.73 1.01
C GLY A 144 -27.06 3.03 -0.28
N SER A 145 -26.41 3.32 -1.40
CA SER A 145 -26.65 2.66 -2.69
C SER A 145 -25.53 1.70 -3.03
N LYS A 146 -25.72 0.88 -4.07
CA LYS A 146 -24.65 0.09 -4.70
C LYS A 146 -23.46 0.95 -5.09
N GLU A 147 -23.67 2.19 -5.51
CA GLU A 147 -22.59 3.14 -5.85
C GLU A 147 -21.89 3.66 -4.60
N THR A 148 -22.61 4.11 -3.57
CA THR A 148 -21.98 4.67 -2.37
C THR A 148 -21.36 3.61 -1.46
N LEU A 149 -21.74 2.34 -1.64
CA LEU A 149 -21.25 1.18 -0.89
C LEU A 149 -20.51 0.17 -1.79
N GLU A 150 -20.06 0.56 -2.99
CA GLU A 150 -19.49 -0.36 -3.99
C GLU A 150 -18.28 -1.14 -3.46
N LEU A 151 -17.44 -0.49 -2.64
CA LEU A 151 -16.27 -1.11 -2.02
C LEU A 151 -16.69 -2.17 -0.98
N GLN A 152 -17.65 -1.86 -0.12
CA GLN A 152 -18.15 -2.81 0.87
C GLN A 152 -18.85 -3.99 0.20
N VAL A 153 -19.59 -3.75 -0.88
CA VAL A 153 -20.25 -4.82 -1.65
C VAL A 153 -19.22 -5.68 -2.37
N HIS A 154 -18.18 -5.09 -2.98
CA HIS A 154 -17.07 -5.81 -3.61
C HIS A 154 -16.35 -6.73 -2.61
N GLU A 155 -15.92 -6.19 -1.46
CA GLU A 155 -15.27 -6.94 -0.38
C GLU A 155 -16.11 -8.14 0.09
N LEU A 156 -17.43 -7.99 0.15
CA LEU A 156 -18.34 -9.02 0.65
C LEU A 156 -18.63 -10.12 -0.38
N THR A 157 -18.64 -9.78 -1.67
CA THR A 157 -19.20 -10.65 -2.72
C THR A 157 -18.19 -11.13 -3.74
N ASP A 158 -16.96 -10.59 -3.73
CA ASP A 158 -15.91 -10.80 -4.73
C ASP A 158 -16.34 -10.40 -6.17
N ILE A 159 -17.44 -9.64 -6.31
CA ILE A 159 -17.90 -9.11 -7.60
C ILE A 159 -17.04 -7.90 -7.95
N SER A 160 -16.40 -7.90 -9.11
CA SER A 160 -15.51 -6.80 -9.52
C SER A 160 -16.23 -5.45 -9.52
N LEU A 161 -15.50 -4.38 -9.19
CA LEU A 161 -16.06 -3.01 -9.21
C LEU A 161 -16.58 -2.64 -10.60
N ALA A 162 -15.92 -3.11 -11.67
CA ALA A 162 -16.38 -2.95 -13.04
C ALA A 162 -17.77 -3.59 -13.27
N ALA A 163 -17.98 -4.82 -12.77
CA ALA A 163 -19.29 -5.48 -12.86
C ALA A 163 -20.37 -4.76 -12.03
N LEU A 164 -20.03 -4.27 -10.82
CA LEU A 164 -20.97 -3.50 -9.98
C LEU A 164 -21.39 -2.16 -10.62
N ARG A 165 -20.49 -1.53 -11.37
CA ARG A 165 -20.70 -0.30 -12.15
C ARG A 165 -21.39 -0.53 -13.50
N GLY A 166 -21.67 -1.77 -13.88
CA GLY A 166 -22.45 -2.11 -15.06
C GLY A 166 -21.66 -2.40 -16.34
N ALA A 167 -20.37 -2.76 -16.23
CA ALA A 167 -19.61 -3.32 -17.37
C ALA A 167 -20.30 -4.56 -17.96
N HIS A 168 -20.06 -4.85 -19.24
CA HIS A 168 -20.79 -5.92 -19.91
C HIS A 168 -20.37 -7.28 -19.34
N LEU A 169 -21.32 -8.14 -18.98
CA LEU A 169 -21.01 -9.40 -18.28
C LEU A 169 -20.16 -10.38 -19.09
N SER A 170 -20.08 -10.22 -20.41
CA SER A 170 -19.18 -11.01 -21.27
C SER A 170 -17.71 -10.63 -21.16
N GLU A 171 -17.39 -9.46 -20.60
CA GLU A 171 -16.01 -9.02 -20.34
C GLU A 171 -15.37 -9.82 -19.20
N PHE A 172 -16.20 -10.46 -18.36
CA PHE A 172 -15.76 -11.29 -17.25
C PHE A 172 -15.73 -12.75 -17.64
N SER A 173 -14.65 -13.42 -17.24
CA SER A 173 -14.46 -14.84 -17.53
C SER A 173 -15.61 -15.67 -16.97
N VAL A 174 -15.86 -16.83 -17.58
CA VAL A 174 -16.90 -17.74 -17.13
C VAL A 174 -16.64 -18.17 -15.66
N HIS A 175 -15.36 -18.38 -15.31
CA HIS A 175 -14.91 -18.71 -13.96
C HIS A 175 -15.18 -17.59 -12.94
N GLU A 176 -14.87 -16.34 -13.30
CA GLU A 176 -15.11 -15.19 -12.43
C GLU A 176 -16.61 -15.05 -12.11
N ARG A 177 -17.48 -15.22 -13.12
CA ARG A 177 -18.93 -15.19 -12.94
C ARG A 177 -19.46 -16.34 -12.08
N PHE A 178 -18.84 -17.52 -12.12
CA PHE A 178 -19.16 -18.62 -11.22
C PHE A 178 -18.73 -18.33 -9.77
N ARG A 179 -17.56 -17.71 -9.58
CA ARG A 179 -17.03 -17.34 -8.26
C ARG A 179 -17.97 -16.44 -7.48
N TRP A 180 -18.66 -15.50 -8.15
CA TRP A 180 -19.64 -14.60 -7.52
C TRP A 180 -20.79 -15.33 -6.80
N ALA A 181 -21.02 -16.61 -7.13
CA ALA A 181 -22.03 -17.46 -6.51
C ALA A 181 -21.48 -18.51 -5.52
N GLU A 182 -20.17 -18.69 -5.39
CA GLU A 182 -19.56 -19.74 -4.55
C GLU A 182 -19.95 -19.60 -3.07
N LYS A 183 -19.93 -18.38 -2.55
CA LYS A 183 -20.26 -18.06 -1.15
C LYS A 183 -21.78 -17.95 -0.89
N ARG A 184 -22.61 -18.26 -1.88
CA ARG A 184 -24.08 -18.09 -1.81
C ARG A 184 -24.81 -19.41 -1.68
N SER A 185 -25.90 -19.38 -0.93
CA SER A 185 -26.78 -20.51 -0.61
C SER A 185 -28.18 -20.31 -1.18
N ALA A 186 -28.86 -21.40 -1.53
CA ALA A 186 -30.24 -21.40 -1.97
C ALA A 186 -31.06 -22.42 -1.18
N LYS A 187 -32.36 -22.16 -1.00
CA LYS A 187 -33.27 -23.07 -0.26
C LYS A 187 -33.46 -24.40 -1.00
N ARG A 188 -33.49 -24.37 -2.33
CA ARG A 188 -33.42 -25.56 -3.19
C ARG A 188 -32.04 -25.61 -3.84
N ILE A 189 -31.46 -26.80 -3.94
CA ILE A 189 -30.08 -26.99 -4.42
C ILE A 189 -29.93 -26.49 -5.87
N GLU A 190 -30.95 -26.75 -6.70
CA GLU A 190 -31.01 -26.39 -8.12
C GLU A 190 -31.03 -24.87 -8.35
N ASP A 191 -31.60 -24.10 -7.41
CA ASP A 191 -31.70 -22.64 -7.51
C ASP A 191 -30.33 -21.96 -7.48
N ARG A 192 -29.29 -22.63 -6.97
CA ARG A 192 -27.90 -22.15 -7.09
C ARG A 192 -27.49 -22.01 -8.56
N ALA A 193 -27.84 -22.99 -9.40
CA ALA A 193 -27.59 -22.93 -10.84
C ALA A 193 -28.56 -21.99 -11.56
N TYR A 194 -29.85 -22.02 -11.20
CA TYR A 194 -30.85 -21.17 -11.87
C TYR A 194 -30.66 -19.68 -11.62
N SER A 195 -30.09 -19.31 -10.46
CA SER A 195 -29.71 -17.93 -10.14
C SER A 195 -28.57 -17.38 -11.02
N LEU A 196 -27.92 -18.22 -11.82
CA LEU A 196 -26.82 -17.81 -12.70
C LEU A 196 -27.23 -17.64 -14.17
N LEU A 197 -28.44 -18.05 -14.54
CA LEU A 197 -28.87 -18.08 -15.95
C LEU A 197 -28.78 -16.73 -16.65
N GLY A 198 -29.21 -15.65 -15.97
CA GLY A 198 -29.10 -14.30 -16.51
C GLY A 198 -27.69 -13.74 -16.56
N ILE A 199 -26.81 -14.21 -15.68
CA ILE A 199 -25.41 -13.76 -15.58
C ILE A 199 -24.57 -14.37 -16.72
N PHE A 200 -24.91 -15.60 -17.11
CA PHE A 200 -24.30 -16.28 -18.26
C PHE A 200 -25.02 -16.05 -19.58
N ASP A 201 -26.17 -15.36 -19.56
CA ASP A 201 -27.06 -15.21 -20.72
C ASP A 201 -27.45 -16.56 -21.36
N VAL A 202 -27.83 -17.52 -20.50
CA VAL A 202 -28.15 -18.89 -20.88
C VAL A 202 -29.62 -19.19 -20.61
N SER A 203 -30.29 -19.83 -21.56
CA SER A 203 -31.65 -20.35 -21.38
C SER A 203 -31.65 -21.87 -21.14
N MET A 204 -32.31 -22.34 -20.08
CA MET A 204 -32.53 -23.77 -19.81
C MET A 204 -33.85 -24.03 -19.07
N SER A 205 -34.48 -25.19 -19.30
CA SER A 205 -35.71 -25.56 -18.60
C SER A 205 -35.46 -25.89 -17.13
N LEU A 206 -36.30 -25.34 -16.24
CA LEU A 206 -36.27 -25.59 -14.80
C LEU A 206 -36.87 -26.97 -14.48
N ARG A 207 -36.15 -27.78 -13.73
CA ARG A 207 -36.55 -29.12 -13.29
C ARG A 207 -36.30 -29.25 -11.79
N TYR A 208 -37.23 -28.75 -10.99
CA TYR A 208 -37.14 -28.87 -9.53
C TYR A 208 -37.18 -30.33 -9.09
N GLY A 209 -36.17 -30.75 -8.31
CA GLY A 209 -35.90 -32.15 -7.97
C GLY A 209 -34.70 -32.75 -8.70
N GLU A 210 -34.03 -32.03 -9.61
CA GLU A 210 -32.83 -32.52 -10.33
C GLU A 210 -31.52 -32.38 -9.55
N GLY A 211 -31.50 -31.69 -8.40
CA GLY A 211 -30.33 -31.45 -7.57
C GLY A 211 -29.16 -30.79 -8.33
N ASP A 212 -27.93 -31.24 -8.06
CA ASP A 212 -26.72 -30.71 -8.70
C ASP A 212 -26.65 -30.94 -10.23
N ASN A 213 -27.57 -31.74 -10.80
CA ASN A 213 -27.64 -31.89 -12.26
C ASN A 213 -28.02 -30.57 -12.97
N ALA A 214 -28.66 -29.63 -12.26
CA ALA A 214 -28.91 -28.29 -12.76
C ALA A 214 -27.59 -27.55 -13.07
N PHE A 215 -26.58 -27.66 -12.21
CA PHE A 215 -25.25 -27.07 -12.43
C PHE A 215 -24.53 -27.72 -13.60
N LYS A 216 -24.55 -29.06 -13.69
CA LYS A 216 -23.93 -29.78 -14.83
C LYS A 216 -24.51 -29.34 -16.18
N ARG A 217 -25.82 -29.08 -16.22
CA ARG A 217 -26.49 -28.57 -17.42
C ARG A 217 -26.11 -27.12 -17.73
N LEU A 218 -25.88 -26.30 -16.71
CA LEU A 218 -25.38 -24.94 -16.85
C LEU A 218 -23.93 -24.94 -17.37
N GLU A 219 -23.03 -25.69 -16.75
CA GLU A 219 -21.63 -25.88 -17.17
C GLU A 219 -21.52 -26.32 -18.64
N LYS A 220 -22.34 -27.31 -19.03
CA LYS A 220 -22.40 -27.79 -20.42
C LYS A 220 -22.85 -26.71 -21.41
N LYS A 221 -23.70 -25.76 -20.98
CA LYS A 221 -24.17 -24.65 -21.83
C LYS A 221 -23.19 -23.48 -21.87
N THR A 222 -22.35 -23.32 -20.84
CA THR A 222 -21.30 -22.29 -20.80
C THR A 222 -19.97 -22.76 -21.38
N GLY A 223 -19.86 -24.04 -21.76
CA GLY A 223 -18.68 -24.62 -22.41
C GLY A 223 -17.59 -25.12 -21.45
N LEU A 224 -17.91 -25.29 -20.16
CA LEU A 224 -16.97 -25.77 -19.15
C LEU A 224 -17.17 -27.28 -18.87
N SER A 225 -16.08 -28.05 -18.84
CA SER A 225 -16.07 -29.42 -18.33
C SER A 225 -15.85 -29.39 -16.81
N SER A 226 -16.49 -30.30 -16.07
CA SER A 226 -16.25 -30.47 -14.63
C SER A 226 -14.80 -30.90 -14.30
N GLN A 227 -13.98 -31.22 -15.30
CA GLN A 227 -12.53 -31.43 -15.18
C GLN A 227 -11.72 -30.12 -15.19
N ASP A 228 -12.27 -29.01 -15.71
CA ASP A 228 -11.61 -27.70 -15.77
C ASP A 228 -11.67 -26.95 -14.42
N LEU A 229 -12.62 -27.31 -13.55
CA LEU A 229 -12.75 -26.76 -12.20
C LEU A 229 -11.66 -27.25 -11.23
N HIS A 230 -10.87 -28.27 -11.62
CA HIS A 230 -9.85 -28.86 -10.75
C HIS A 230 -8.42 -28.84 -11.30
N GLN A 231 -8.17 -28.33 -12.51
CA GLN A 231 -6.82 -28.35 -13.10
C GLN A 231 -6.53 -27.16 -14.03
N ILE A 232 -6.65 -25.92 -13.54
CA ILE A 232 -5.74 -24.84 -13.94
C ILE A 232 -5.40 -24.04 -12.69
N SER A 233 -4.21 -24.29 -12.13
CA SER A 233 -3.56 -23.33 -11.25
C SER A 233 -3.36 -22.07 -12.07
N TYR A 234 -3.92 -20.94 -11.61
CA TYR A 234 -3.50 -19.63 -12.08
C TYR A 234 -1.97 -19.58 -12.11
N PRO A 235 -1.34 -18.84 -13.04
CA PRO A 235 0.09 -18.69 -12.96
C PRO A 235 0.44 -17.97 -11.66
N VAL A 236 1.22 -18.66 -10.84
CA VAL A 236 1.34 -18.43 -9.38
C VAL A 236 2.07 -17.12 -9.06
N HIS A 237 2.71 -16.50 -10.07
CA HIS A 237 3.56 -15.32 -9.85
C HIS A 237 3.19 -14.14 -10.78
N TRP A 238 2.66 -13.08 -10.17
CA TRP A 238 2.41 -11.78 -10.78
C TRP A 238 3.12 -10.70 -9.98
N ASN A 239 4.22 -10.19 -10.53
CA ASN A 239 4.95 -9.05 -10.00
C ASN A 239 4.95 -7.96 -11.06
N VAL A 240 3.84 -7.22 -11.16
CA VAL A 240 3.66 -6.11 -12.09
C VAL A 240 3.13 -4.90 -11.30
N PRO A 241 3.80 -3.74 -11.35
CA PRO A 241 3.61 -2.66 -10.38
C PRO A 241 2.37 -1.80 -10.60
N LEU A 242 1.73 -1.86 -11.78
CA LEU A 242 0.67 -0.94 -12.19
C LEU A 242 -0.48 -1.71 -12.86
N THR A 243 -1.68 -1.13 -12.82
CA THR A 243 -2.81 -1.59 -13.63
C THR A 243 -2.72 -0.99 -15.03
N ALA A 244 -3.07 -1.76 -16.05
CA ALA A 244 -3.12 -1.30 -17.44
C ALA A 244 -3.97 0.00 -17.57
N ASN A 245 -3.41 1.02 -18.22
CA ASN A 245 -4.10 2.29 -18.45
C ASN A 245 -5.24 2.12 -19.47
N THR A 246 -6.42 2.65 -19.16
CA THR A 246 -7.60 2.60 -20.03
C THR A 246 -7.56 3.58 -21.20
N LEU A 247 -6.66 4.57 -21.15
CA LEU A 247 -6.45 5.55 -22.23
C LEU A 247 -5.37 5.12 -23.24
N PHE A 248 -4.87 3.88 -23.13
CA PHE A 248 -3.87 3.36 -24.06
C PHE A 248 -4.45 3.21 -25.47
N THR A 249 -3.82 3.84 -26.48
CA THR A 249 -4.28 3.82 -27.87
C THR A 249 -3.12 3.90 -28.85
N GLY A 250 -3.33 3.44 -30.10
CA GLY A 250 -2.42 3.69 -31.23
C GLY A 250 -1.13 2.87 -31.27
N ARG A 251 -1.07 1.78 -30.52
CA ARG A 251 0.04 0.83 -30.51
C ARG A 251 -0.43 -0.61 -30.65
N GLU A 252 -1.63 -0.80 -31.18
CA GLU A 252 -2.27 -2.12 -31.30
C GLU A 252 -1.48 -3.04 -32.22
N GLU A 253 -1.07 -2.55 -33.41
CA GLU A 253 -0.23 -3.32 -34.33
C GLU A 253 1.10 -3.76 -33.70
N ILE A 254 1.70 -2.88 -32.88
CA ILE A 254 2.95 -3.18 -32.17
C ILE A 254 2.69 -4.21 -31.05
N LEU A 255 1.54 -4.13 -30.36
CA LEU A 255 1.14 -5.12 -29.36
C LEU A 255 0.87 -6.47 -30.01
N GLU A 256 0.12 -6.51 -31.11
CA GLU A 256 -0.16 -7.75 -31.86
C GLU A 256 1.14 -8.39 -32.36
N GLU A 257 2.09 -7.60 -32.87
CA GLU A 257 3.41 -8.11 -33.25
C GLU A 257 4.17 -8.68 -32.05
N LEU A 258 4.19 -7.97 -30.91
CA LEU A 258 4.83 -8.43 -29.68
C LEU A 258 4.16 -9.68 -29.11
N GLU A 259 2.84 -9.77 -29.14
CA GLU A 259 2.04 -10.92 -28.74
C GLU A 259 2.38 -12.13 -29.62
N SER A 260 2.48 -11.94 -30.94
CA SER A 260 2.90 -12.99 -31.88
C SER A 260 4.31 -13.50 -31.56
N ILE A 261 5.28 -12.58 -31.37
CA ILE A 261 6.66 -12.96 -31.03
C ILE A 261 6.71 -13.73 -29.70
N VAL A 262 5.93 -13.29 -28.71
CA VAL A 262 5.82 -13.97 -27.42
C VAL A 262 5.20 -15.35 -27.57
N HIS A 263 4.13 -15.49 -28.36
CA HIS A 263 3.50 -16.78 -28.66
C HIS A 263 4.47 -17.74 -29.33
N ASP A 264 5.14 -17.31 -30.40
CA ASP A 264 6.11 -18.11 -31.14
C ASP A 264 7.27 -18.58 -30.24
N ALA A 265 7.75 -17.71 -29.35
CA ALA A 265 8.82 -18.02 -28.41
C ALA A 265 8.42 -19.07 -27.36
N ILE A 266 7.15 -19.14 -26.97
CA ILE A 266 6.65 -20.13 -26.00
C ILE A 266 6.30 -21.45 -26.67
N GLU A 267 5.75 -21.41 -27.89
CA GLU A 267 5.32 -22.60 -28.62
C GLU A 267 6.48 -23.37 -29.24
N ASN A 268 7.66 -22.74 -29.44
CA ASN A 268 8.85 -23.41 -29.92
C ASN A 268 9.55 -24.23 -28.81
N PRO A 269 9.57 -25.57 -28.88
CA PRO A 269 10.17 -26.41 -27.84
C PRO A 269 11.71 -26.44 -27.86
N LEU A 270 12.36 -25.92 -28.92
CA LEU A 270 13.82 -25.90 -29.09
C LEU A 270 14.29 -24.57 -29.72
N PRO A 271 14.28 -23.46 -28.97
CA PRO A 271 14.79 -22.18 -29.45
C PRO A 271 16.30 -22.22 -29.70
N GLU A 272 16.75 -21.64 -30.82
CA GLU A 272 18.18 -21.50 -31.17
C GLU A 272 18.84 -20.31 -30.45
N GLU A 273 18.06 -19.27 -30.14
CA GLU A 273 18.49 -18.03 -29.46
C GLU A 273 17.46 -17.62 -28.40
N PRO A 274 17.87 -16.88 -27.33
CA PRO A 274 16.93 -16.41 -26.32
C PRO A 274 15.99 -15.34 -26.90
N CYS A 275 14.76 -15.23 -26.39
CA CYS A 275 13.81 -14.21 -26.85
C CYS A 275 13.96 -12.92 -26.04
N TRP A 276 14.83 -12.01 -26.51
CA TRP A 276 15.04 -10.70 -25.90
C TRP A 276 14.49 -9.59 -26.80
N ILE A 277 13.57 -8.83 -26.25
CA ILE A 277 12.86 -7.73 -26.90
C ILE A 277 13.35 -6.44 -26.23
N VAL A 278 13.71 -5.45 -27.04
CA VAL A 278 14.11 -4.12 -26.55
C VAL A 278 13.16 -3.07 -27.09
N VAL A 279 12.54 -2.31 -26.19
CA VAL A 279 11.72 -1.14 -26.51
C VAL A 279 12.49 0.11 -26.10
N SER A 280 12.97 0.86 -27.08
CA SER A 280 13.67 2.13 -26.87
C SER A 280 12.80 3.33 -27.27
N GLY A 281 13.11 4.53 -26.77
CA GLY A 281 12.39 5.74 -27.14
C GLY A 281 12.49 6.83 -26.08
N MET A 282 12.08 8.07 -26.41
CA MET A 282 12.12 9.17 -25.45
C MET A 282 11.26 8.91 -24.19
N GLY A 283 11.60 9.56 -23.07
CA GLY A 283 10.78 9.47 -21.85
C GLY A 283 9.35 9.95 -22.10
N GLY A 284 8.34 9.24 -21.58
CA GLY A 284 6.93 9.60 -21.77
C GLY A 284 6.30 9.20 -23.12
N GLN A 285 7.00 8.42 -23.96
CA GLN A 285 6.49 7.81 -25.21
C GLN A 285 5.60 6.56 -24.98
N GLY A 286 5.42 6.13 -23.72
CA GLY A 286 4.60 4.97 -23.39
C GLY A 286 5.31 3.60 -23.45
N LYS A 287 6.65 3.54 -23.30
CA LYS A 287 7.41 2.27 -23.29
C LYS A 287 6.98 1.32 -22.16
N SER A 288 6.97 1.84 -20.93
CA SER A 288 6.53 1.08 -19.75
C SER A 288 5.06 0.72 -19.86
N GLU A 289 4.22 1.62 -20.40
CA GLU A 289 2.80 1.33 -20.65
C GLU A 289 2.60 0.23 -21.70
N LEU A 290 3.33 0.25 -22.82
CA LEU A 290 3.29 -0.82 -23.83
C LEU A 290 3.65 -2.18 -23.21
N SER A 291 4.70 -2.20 -22.39
CA SER A 291 5.15 -3.39 -21.68
C SER A 291 4.10 -3.89 -20.68
N LEU A 292 3.39 -2.96 -20.02
CA LEU A 292 2.32 -3.24 -19.08
C LEU A 292 1.10 -3.85 -19.77
N GLN A 293 0.69 -3.29 -20.91
CA GLN A 293 -0.42 -3.79 -21.71
C GLN A 293 -0.11 -5.18 -22.25
N LEU A 294 1.10 -5.40 -22.78
CA LEU A 294 1.55 -6.72 -23.22
C LEU A 294 1.46 -7.73 -22.09
N ALA A 295 2.05 -7.43 -20.92
CA ALA A 295 2.04 -8.30 -19.74
C ALA A 295 0.63 -8.72 -19.29
N HIS A 296 -0.36 -7.83 -19.38
CA HIS A 296 -1.75 -8.14 -19.05
C HIS A 296 -2.41 -9.06 -20.09
N ARG A 297 -2.13 -8.84 -21.39
CA ARG A 297 -2.73 -9.63 -22.47
C ARG A 297 -2.18 -11.05 -22.55
N VAL A 298 -0.86 -11.19 -22.43
CA VAL A 298 -0.17 -12.50 -22.46
C VAL A 298 -0.18 -13.22 -21.11
N ARG A 299 -0.92 -12.70 -20.12
CA ARG A 299 -0.91 -13.17 -18.72
C ARG A 299 -1.15 -14.66 -18.56
N GLN A 300 -1.99 -15.24 -19.42
CA GLN A 300 -2.39 -16.64 -19.36
C GLN A 300 -1.34 -17.59 -19.92
N LEU A 301 -0.37 -17.08 -20.68
CA LEU A 301 0.66 -17.88 -21.35
C LEU A 301 1.84 -18.22 -20.45
N PHE A 302 2.07 -17.41 -19.43
CA PHE A 302 3.26 -17.49 -18.58
C PHE A 302 2.93 -18.01 -17.20
N TRP A 303 3.75 -18.92 -16.68
CA TRP A 303 3.80 -19.36 -15.29
C TRP A 303 4.11 -18.21 -14.32
N GLY A 304 4.96 -17.27 -14.74
CA GLY A 304 5.32 -16.09 -13.97
C GLY A 304 5.61 -14.88 -14.86
N ILE A 305 5.09 -13.71 -14.46
CA ILE A 305 5.44 -12.43 -15.06
C ILE A 305 6.07 -11.55 -13.98
N PHE A 306 7.29 -11.10 -14.26
CA PHE A 306 8.13 -10.39 -13.30
C PHE A 306 8.55 -9.03 -13.84
N TRP A 307 8.50 -8.00 -13.01
CA TRP A 307 8.88 -6.63 -13.34
C TRP A 307 10.01 -6.15 -12.43
N VAL A 308 11.07 -5.59 -13.03
CA VAL A 308 12.23 -5.06 -12.31
C VAL A 308 12.55 -3.67 -12.83
N ASP A 309 12.56 -2.68 -11.93
CA ASP A 309 13.08 -1.34 -12.21
C ASP A 309 14.62 -1.36 -12.17
N VAL A 310 15.26 -1.14 -13.32
CA VAL A 310 16.72 -1.13 -13.49
C VAL A 310 17.29 0.28 -13.62
N SER A 311 16.57 1.31 -13.19
CA SER A 311 17.03 2.71 -13.19
C SER A 311 18.29 2.94 -12.35
N THR A 312 18.53 2.13 -11.31
CA THR A 312 19.79 2.11 -10.57
C THR A 312 20.20 0.67 -10.26
N PRO A 313 21.50 0.39 -10.05
CA PRO A 313 21.97 -0.96 -9.69
C PRO A 313 21.30 -1.52 -8.42
N THR A 314 21.04 -0.65 -7.44
CA THR A 314 20.39 -1.01 -6.17
C THR A 314 18.91 -1.40 -6.33
N ARG A 315 18.17 -0.70 -7.20
CA ARG A 315 16.78 -1.03 -7.54
C ARG A 315 16.70 -2.34 -8.32
N ALA A 316 17.61 -2.51 -9.29
CA ALA A 316 17.71 -3.74 -10.06
C ALA A 316 17.95 -4.95 -9.15
N GLU A 317 18.96 -4.86 -8.27
CA GLU A 317 19.28 -5.94 -7.33
C GLU A 317 18.10 -6.28 -6.41
N SER A 318 17.42 -5.26 -5.88
CA SER A 318 16.22 -5.45 -5.05
C SER A 318 15.09 -6.17 -5.81
N GLY A 319 14.80 -5.76 -7.05
CA GLY A 319 13.73 -6.37 -7.84
C GLY A 319 14.04 -7.81 -8.25
N PHE A 320 15.29 -8.12 -8.60
CA PHE A 320 15.69 -9.51 -8.85
C PHE A 320 15.64 -10.37 -7.59
N LEU A 321 16.03 -9.86 -6.42
CA LEU A 321 15.90 -10.60 -5.17
C LEU A 321 14.43 -10.91 -4.85
N GLU A 322 13.50 -9.99 -5.15
CA GLU A 322 12.06 -10.20 -5.02
C GLU A 322 11.53 -11.31 -5.95
N ILE A 323 12.15 -11.52 -7.11
CA ILE A 323 11.89 -12.68 -7.97
C ILE A 323 12.46 -13.93 -7.31
N GLY A 324 13.71 -13.88 -6.82
CA GLY A 324 14.36 -14.99 -6.13
C GLY A 324 13.62 -15.50 -4.89
N GLU A 325 12.97 -14.62 -4.12
CA GLU A 325 12.10 -15.00 -3.00
C GLU A 325 10.89 -15.83 -3.44
N ARG A 326 10.40 -15.59 -4.66
CA ARG A 326 9.27 -16.31 -5.26
C ARG A 326 9.69 -17.65 -5.88
N LEU A 327 10.93 -17.76 -6.38
CA LEU A 327 11.49 -18.97 -7.00
C LEU A 327 12.20 -19.83 -5.93
N GLN A 328 11.60 -20.92 -5.47
CA GLN A 328 12.23 -21.80 -4.47
C GLN A 328 13.38 -22.64 -5.06
N PRO A 329 14.51 -22.84 -4.33
CA PRO A 329 14.86 -22.27 -3.04
C PRO A 329 15.43 -20.83 -3.16
N PRO A 330 15.22 -19.98 -2.13
CA PRO A 330 15.59 -18.57 -2.15
C PRO A 330 17.10 -18.42 -2.34
N THR A 331 17.48 -17.59 -3.31
CA THR A 331 18.88 -17.42 -3.71
C THR A 331 19.35 -15.97 -3.53
N GLN A 332 20.33 -15.79 -2.63
CA GLN A 332 20.84 -14.51 -2.10
C GLN A 332 21.64 -13.62 -3.06
N LYS A 333 21.73 -13.96 -4.35
CA LYS A 333 22.58 -13.22 -5.29
C LYS A 333 21.88 -13.07 -6.64
N LEU A 334 21.96 -11.88 -7.23
CA LEU A 334 21.48 -11.57 -8.59
C LEU A 334 21.86 -12.67 -9.60
N LYS A 335 23.12 -13.13 -9.55
CA LYS A 335 23.63 -14.21 -10.41
C LYS A 335 22.86 -15.52 -10.23
N SER A 336 22.50 -15.84 -9.00
CA SER A 336 21.80 -17.07 -8.66
C SER A 336 20.32 -17.02 -9.05
N VAL A 337 19.64 -15.88 -8.88
CA VAL A 337 18.26 -15.70 -9.36
C VAL A 337 18.20 -15.77 -10.89
N ARG A 338 19.13 -15.10 -11.57
CA ARG A 338 19.29 -15.21 -13.03
C ARG A 338 19.49 -16.66 -13.47
N GLN A 339 20.32 -17.42 -12.75
CA GLN A 339 20.52 -18.84 -13.02
C GLN A 339 19.27 -19.66 -12.73
N GLY A 340 18.51 -19.31 -11.69
CA GLY A 340 17.21 -19.91 -11.36
C GLY A 340 16.22 -19.73 -12.51
N LEU A 341 16.00 -18.49 -12.94
CA LEU A 341 15.17 -18.15 -14.12
C LEU A 341 15.65 -18.90 -15.37
N ALA A 342 16.96 -18.94 -15.62
CA ALA A 342 17.54 -19.66 -16.75
C ALA A 342 17.29 -21.18 -16.72
N ASN A 343 17.05 -21.76 -15.55
CA ASN A 343 16.85 -23.20 -15.34
C ASN A 343 15.37 -23.60 -15.20
N LEU A 344 14.44 -22.64 -15.20
CA LEU A 344 13.00 -22.93 -15.14
C LEU A 344 12.55 -23.64 -16.42
N LYS A 345 11.66 -24.61 -16.26
CA LYS A 345 11.04 -25.33 -17.39
C LYS A 345 9.72 -24.69 -17.81
N GLU A 346 9.11 -23.95 -16.90
CA GLU A 346 7.88 -23.23 -17.09
C GLU A 346 8.11 -21.89 -17.82
N PRO A 347 7.18 -21.44 -18.68
CA PRO A 347 7.35 -20.19 -19.41
C PRO A 347 7.26 -18.98 -18.47
N TRP A 348 8.19 -18.03 -18.58
CA TRP A 348 8.15 -16.79 -17.81
C TRP A 348 8.48 -15.56 -18.68
N LEU A 349 7.97 -14.39 -18.25
CA LEU A 349 8.27 -13.08 -18.81
C LEU A 349 8.98 -12.21 -17.76
N LEU A 350 10.11 -11.61 -18.12
CA LEU A 350 10.85 -10.66 -17.31
C LEU A 350 10.90 -9.29 -17.98
N VAL A 351 10.27 -8.29 -17.36
CA VAL A 351 10.32 -6.90 -17.79
C VAL A 351 11.40 -6.15 -17.00
N LEU A 352 12.39 -5.61 -17.71
CA LEU A 352 13.47 -4.76 -17.19
C LEU A 352 13.19 -3.31 -17.61
N ASP A 353 12.65 -2.52 -16.69
CA ASP A 353 12.14 -1.17 -16.98
C ASP A 353 13.14 -0.07 -16.59
N ASN A 354 13.20 1.03 -17.34
CA ASN A 354 14.06 2.21 -17.09
C ASN A 354 15.58 1.96 -17.20
N ALA A 355 16.02 1.16 -18.18
CA ALA A 355 17.43 0.91 -18.45
C ALA A 355 18.13 2.12 -19.13
N ASP A 356 18.21 3.26 -18.44
CA ASP A 356 18.53 4.55 -19.04
C ASP A 356 19.98 5.02 -18.85
N ASP A 357 20.75 4.40 -17.96
CA ASP A 357 22.11 4.80 -17.63
C ASP A 357 23.09 4.26 -18.69
N VAL A 358 23.82 5.17 -19.34
CA VAL A 358 24.76 4.84 -20.42
C VAL A 358 26.03 4.15 -19.92
N ASP A 359 26.39 4.36 -18.65
CA ASP A 359 27.60 3.79 -18.06
C ASP A 359 27.35 2.38 -17.48
N VAL A 360 26.11 1.90 -17.54
CA VAL A 360 25.69 0.59 -17.03
C VAL A 360 25.56 -0.41 -18.16
N ASP A 361 26.35 -1.49 -18.09
CA ASP A 361 26.11 -2.69 -18.89
C ASP A 361 24.91 -3.46 -18.33
N TYR A 362 23.80 -3.46 -19.07
CA TYR A 362 22.56 -4.13 -18.68
C TYR A 362 22.57 -5.63 -19.01
N GLN A 363 23.54 -6.15 -19.77
CA GLN A 363 23.67 -7.60 -20.04
C GLN A 363 23.76 -8.40 -18.74
N ARG A 364 24.31 -7.78 -17.69
CA ARG A 364 24.39 -8.34 -16.33
C ARG A 364 23.04 -8.60 -15.66
N TYR A 365 21.91 -8.24 -16.27
CA TYR A 365 20.56 -8.59 -15.80
C TYR A 365 19.85 -9.69 -16.61
N PHE A 366 20.26 -9.97 -17.85
CA PHE A 366 19.63 -10.97 -18.72
C PHE A 366 19.93 -12.43 -18.31
N PRO A 367 18.93 -13.27 -17.99
CA PRO A 367 19.15 -14.69 -17.69
C PRO A 367 19.83 -15.43 -18.85
N SER A 368 20.68 -16.40 -18.55
CA SER A 368 21.47 -17.15 -19.56
C SER A 368 20.72 -18.33 -20.20
N GLY A 369 19.44 -18.52 -19.90
CA GLY A 369 18.62 -19.62 -20.41
C GLY A 369 17.84 -19.22 -21.66
N LEU A 370 17.39 -20.23 -22.42
CA LEU A 370 16.60 -20.04 -23.65
C LEU A 370 15.09 -20.14 -23.40
N SER A 371 14.69 -20.59 -22.21
CA SER A 371 13.31 -20.81 -21.79
C SER A 371 12.81 -19.57 -21.03
N GLY A 372 12.35 -18.54 -21.75
CA GLY A 372 11.79 -17.31 -21.17
C GLY A 372 11.91 -16.11 -22.09
N VAL A 373 11.04 -15.12 -21.89
CA VAL A 373 11.02 -13.86 -22.66
C VAL A 373 11.54 -12.73 -21.77
N VAL A 374 12.46 -11.90 -22.30
CA VAL A 374 12.94 -10.69 -21.63
C VAL A 374 12.51 -9.47 -22.43
N LEU A 375 11.91 -8.49 -21.75
CA LEU A 375 11.50 -7.21 -22.33
C LEU A 375 12.23 -6.08 -21.62
N LEU A 376 13.13 -5.38 -22.32
CA LEU A 376 13.88 -4.24 -21.79
C LEU A 376 13.26 -2.93 -22.28
N THR A 377 13.03 -1.95 -21.40
CA THR A 377 12.66 -0.59 -21.79
C THR A 377 13.81 0.40 -21.51
N SER A 378 14.08 1.32 -22.46
CA SER A 378 15.18 2.28 -22.31
C SER A 378 14.96 3.60 -23.06
N ARG A 379 15.54 4.69 -22.56
CA ARG A 379 15.74 5.97 -23.28
C ARG A 379 17.03 6.02 -24.09
N ASN A 380 17.93 5.06 -23.89
CA ASN A 380 19.15 4.89 -24.65
C ASN A 380 18.87 4.02 -25.88
N ALA A 381 19.11 4.56 -27.08
CA ALA A 381 18.93 3.82 -28.32
C ALA A 381 20.01 2.73 -28.49
N GLU A 382 21.18 2.87 -27.87
CA GLU A 382 22.26 1.88 -27.95
C GLU A 382 21.86 0.53 -27.35
N CYS A 383 20.91 0.52 -26.39
CA CYS A 383 20.34 -0.71 -25.84
C CYS A 383 19.72 -1.63 -26.91
N GLN A 384 19.50 -1.17 -28.15
CA GLN A 384 19.12 -2.01 -29.28
C GLN A 384 20.05 -3.23 -29.46
N HIS A 385 21.32 -3.12 -29.09
CA HIS A 385 22.29 -4.21 -29.24
C HIS A 385 22.00 -5.42 -28.33
N TYR A 386 21.13 -5.27 -27.32
CA TYR A 386 20.68 -6.39 -26.48
C TYR A 386 19.51 -7.17 -27.10
N ALA A 387 18.87 -6.67 -28.15
CA ALA A 387 17.74 -7.36 -28.77
C ALA A 387 18.22 -8.54 -29.61
N THR A 388 17.66 -9.72 -29.35
CA THR A 388 17.86 -10.93 -30.17
C THR A 388 16.62 -11.26 -30.98
N ALA A 389 15.42 -11.04 -30.43
CA ALA A 389 14.15 -11.27 -31.11
C ALA A 389 13.69 -10.02 -31.88
N LYS A 390 13.57 -8.89 -31.18
CA LYS A 390 13.05 -7.65 -31.79
C LYS A 390 13.51 -6.41 -31.04
N TRP A 391 13.94 -5.41 -31.80
CA TRP A 391 14.08 -4.04 -31.32
C TRP A 391 12.96 -3.17 -31.87
N ILE A 392 12.34 -2.39 -31.00
CA ILE A 392 11.28 -1.43 -31.32
C ILE A 392 11.73 -0.05 -30.84
N HIS A 393 11.74 0.91 -31.74
CA HIS A 393 11.90 2.31 -31.40
C HIS A 393 10.53 2.99 -31.34
N LEU A 394 10.09 3.41 -30.16
CA LEU A 394 8.85 4.15 -29.99
C LEU A 394 9.07 5.63 -30.33
N GLU A 395 8.56 6.00 -31.50
CA GLU A 395 8.40 7.38 -31.94
C GLU A 395 7.08 7.98 -31.43
N GLY A 396 6.68 9.17 -31.91
CA GLY A 396 5.37 9.73 -31.59
C GLY A 396 4.23 8.78 -31.98
N LEU A 397 3.03 8.99 -31.43
CA LEU A 397 1.86 8.23 -31.86
C LEU A 397 1.51 8.53 -33.32
N PRO A 398 0.95 7.55 -34.07
CA PRO A 398 0.38 7.84 -35.38
C PRO A 398 -0.69 8.93 -35.26
N ASP A 399 -0.71 9.87 -36.21
CA ASP A 399 -1.58 11.06 -36.17
C ASP A 399 -3.06 10.79 -35.86
N PRO A 400 -3.72 9.74 -36.41
CA PRO A 400 -5.09 9.40 -36.04
C PRO A 400 -5.23 9.09 -34.54
N ASN A 401 -4.32 8.28 -33.99
CA ASN A 401 -4.36 7.88 -32.60
C ASN A 401 -3.90 8.99 -31.65
N ALA A 402 -2.95 9.81 -32.08
CA ALA A 402 -2.54 11.01 -31.35
C ALA A 402 -3.72 11.98 -31.15
N ARG A 403 -4.54 12.16 -32.19
CA ARG A 403 -5.78 12.95 -32.12
C ARG A 403 -6.81 12.29 -31.21
N SER A 404 -7.04 10.98 -31.32
CA SER A 404 -7.94 10.25 -30.41
C SER A 404 -7.51 10.37 -28.94
N LEU A 405 -6.21 10.21 -28.65
CA LEU A 405 -5.68 10.37 -27.29
C LEU A 405 -5.90 11.79 -26.77
N LEU A 406 -5.63 12.81 -27.60
CA LEU A 406 -5.85 14.21 -27.27
C LEU A 406 -7.33 14.50 -26.99
N PHE A 407 -8.24 14.00 -27.84
CA PHE A 407 -9.67 14.18 -27.66
C PHE A 407 -10.20 13.50 -26.39
N ASN A 408 -9.74 12.28 -26.11
CA ASN A 408 -10.08 11.54 -24.90
C ASN A 408 -9.60 12.29 -23.65
N ALA A 409 -8.34 12.75 -23.64
CA ALA A 409 -7.79 13.55 -22.56
C ALA A 409 -8.49 14.93 -22.43
N ALA A 410 -8.97 15.50 -23.53
CA ALA A 410 -9.73 16.74 -23.58
C ALA A 410 -11.22 16.58 -23.24
N HIS A 411 -11.69 15.36 -22.96
CA HIS A 411 -13.11 15.04 -22.75
C HIS A 411 -14.02 15.53 -23.88
N VAL A 412 -13.50 15.53 -25.12
CA VAL A 412 -14.29 15.90 -26.30
C VAL A 412 -15.19 14.70 -26.65
N PRO A 413 -16.51 14.89 -26.81
CA PRO A 413 -17.40 13.80 -27.20
C PRO A 413 -17.22 13.44 -28.68
N GLU A 414 -17.30 12.15 -29.02
CA GLU A 414 -16.97 11.60 -30.35
C GLU A 414 -17.66 12.31 -31.52
N HIS A 415 -18.93 12.71 -31.35
CA HIS A 415 -19.70 13.41 -32.39
C HIS A 415 -19.11 14.79 -32.79
N LYS A 416 -18.17 15.34 -32.00
CA LYS A 416 -17.49 16.62 -32.31
C LYS A 416 -16.11 16.44 -32.96
N TYR A 417 -15.60 15.22 -33.10
CA TYR A 417 -14.24 14.98 -33.60
C TYR A 417 -14.03 15.58 -34.99
N GLN A 418 -14.95 15.32 -35.92
CA GLN A 418 -14.89 15.83 -37.29
C GLN A 418 -14.80 17.37 -37.37
N ASN A 419 -15.44 18.08 -36.44
CA ASN A 419 -15.47 19.55 -36.43
C ASN A 419 -14.18 20.16 -35.88
N LEU A 420 -13.46 19.43 -35.01
CA LEU A 420 -12.25 19.89 -34.32
C LEU A 420 -10.98 19.24 -34.89
N GLU A 421 -11.09 18.53 -36.00
CA GLU A 421 -10.00 17.74 -36.59
C GLU A 421 -8.77 18.60 -36.94
N ASN A 422 -9.00 19.79 -37.51
CA ASN A 422 -7.92 20.70 -37.88
C ASN A 422 -7.22 21.30 -36.64
N ASP A 423 -8.00 21.62 -35.60
CA ASP A 423 -7.47 22.14 -34.34
C ASP A 423 -6.66 21.05 -33.61
N ALA A 424 -7.18 19.83 -33.57
CA ALA A 424 -6.49 18.68 -33.00
C ALA A 424 -5.20 18.38 -33.77
N GLN A 425 -5.22 18.42 -35.11
CA GLN A 425 -4.03 18.23 -35.93
C GLN A 425 -2.96 19.28 -35.66
N ALA A 426 -3.34 20.54 -35.46
CA ALA A 426 -2.40 21.61 -35.12
C ALA A 426 -1.71 21.34 -33.77
N VAL A 427 -2.44 20.89 -32.76
CA VAL A 427 -1.89 20.52 -31.44
C VAL A 427 -1.02 19.27 -31.53
N VAL A 428 -1.45 18.24 -32.25
CA VAL A 428 -0.68 16.99 -32.44
C VAL A 428 0.65 17.27 -33.15
N SER A 429 0.61 18.07 -34.21
CA SER A 429 1.81 18.47 -34.96
C SER A 429 2.78 19.27 -34.09
N LEU A 430 2.24 20.18 -33.25
CA LEU A 430 3.02 21.01 -32.34
C LEU A 430 3.72 20.19 -31.26
N LEU A 431 3.03 19.19 -30.70
CA LEU A 431 3.53 18.32 -29.64
C LEU A 431 4.23 17.07 -30.18
N ARG A 432 4.46 17.01 -31.50
CA ARG A 432 5.14 15.91 -32.22
C ARG A 432 4.58 14.53 -31.84
N SER A 433 3.26 14.48 -31.67
CA SER A 433 2.53 13.27 -31.30
C SER A 433 3.03 12.58 -30.00
N HIS A 434 3.66 13.33 -29.09
CA HIS A 434 4.22 12.79 -27.85
C HIS A 434 3.10 12.48 -26.82
N PRO A 435 2.89 11.21 -26.42
CA PRO A 435 1.73 10.79 -25.61
C PRO A 435 1.54 11.58 -24.31
N LEU A 436 2.60 11.73 -23.51
CA LEU A 436 2.51 12.49 -22.25
C LEU A 436 2.15 13.96 -22.48
N ALA A 437 2.69 14.60 -23.53
CA ALA A 437 2.38 15.99 -23.84
C ALA A 437 0.92 16.14 -24.31
N LEU A 438 0.43 15.19 -25.11
CA LEU A 438 -0.96 15.16 -25.56
C LEU A 438 -1.96 14.97 -24.41
N ILE A 439 -1.68 14.06 -23.48
CA ILE A 439 -2.53 13.86 -22.28
C ILE A 439 -2.61 15.13 -21.45
N GLN A 440 -1.47 15.80 -21.27
CA GLN A 440 -1.38 17.04 -20.52
C GLN A 440 -2.10 18.19 -21.23
N ALA A 441 -1.93 18.32 -22.55
CA ALA A 441 -2.62 19.30 -23.37
C ALA A 441 -4.14 19.09 -23.38
N GLY A 442 -4.57 17.84 -23.51
CA GLY A 442 -5.98 17.47 -23.41
C GLY A 442 -6.55 17.82 -22.05
N SER A 443 -5.87 17.43 -20.97
CA SER A 443 -6.28 17.76 -19.59
C SER A 443 -6.41 19.28 -19.37
N TYR A 444 -5.53 20.07 -20.00
CA TYR A 444 -5.59 21.54 -19.98
C TYR A 444 -6.84 22.08 -20.68
N VAL A 445 -7.17 21.54 -21.87
CA VAL A 445 -8.35 21.91 -22.66
C VAL A 445 -9.65 21.46 -21.98
N ALA A 446 -9.69 20.26 -21.41
CA ALA A 446 -10.86 19.70 -20.72
C ALA A 446 -11.38 20.61 -19.58
N ARG A 447 -10.49 21.39 -18.97
CA ARG A 447 -10.84 22.37 -17.92
C ARG A 447 -11.42 23.68 -18.44
N GLY A 448 -11.45 23.89 -19.74
CA GLY A 448 -11.97 25.12 -20.34
C GLY A 448 -11.00 26.31 -20.29
N HIS A 449 -9.71 26.08 -20.00
CA HIS A 449 -8.70 27.14 -19.98
C HIS A 449 -8.38 27.71 -21.35
N CYS A 450 -8.58 26.90 -22.39
CA CYS A 450 -8.68 27.35 -23.76
C CYS A 450 -9.53 26.36 -24.55
N VAL A 451 -10.04 26.79 -25.70
CA VAL A 451 -10.54 25.85 -26.70
C VAL A 451 -9.37 25.19 -27.43
N LEU A 452 -9.61 24.02 -28.04
CA LEU A 452 -8.56 23.21 -28.66
C LEU A 452 -7.73 24.01 -29.69
N GLY A 453 -8.39 24.82 -30.53
CA GLY A 453 -7.72 25.64 -31.55
C GLY A 453 -6.84 26.78 -31.00
N ASP A 454 -7.06 27.21 -29.75
CA ASP A 454 -6.25 28.27 -29.11
C ASP A 454 -5.02 27.70 -28.40
N TYR A 455 -4.98 26.39 -28.14
CA TYR A 455 -3.90 25.73 -27.41
C TYR A 455 -2.50 25.98 -28.00
N PRO A 456 -2.27 25.96 -29.33
CA PRO A 456 -0.95 26.25 -29.90
C PRO A 456 -0.38 27.62 -29.50
N ARG A 457 -1.24 28.63 -29.35
CA ARG A 457 -0.83 29.98 -28.92
C ARG A 457 -0.42 30.00 -27.45
N VAL A 458 -1.17 29.28 -26.60
CA VAL A 458 -0.86 29.10 -25.19
C VAL A 458 0.51 28.42 -25.05
N TYR A 459 0.69 27.27 -25.72
CA TYR A 459 1.94 26.53 -25.72
C TYR A 459 3.13 27.39 -26.12
N GLU A 460 3.03 28.16 -27.21
CA GLU A 460 4.18 28.95 -27.70
C GLU A 460 4.57 30.10 -26.78
N ARG A 461 3.61 30.65 -26.05
CA ARG A 461 3.89 31.65 -25.01
C ARG A 461 4.79 31.06 -23.91
N HIS A 462 4.46 29.87 -23.41
CA HIS A 462 5.21 29.23 -22.32
C HIS A 462 6.54 28.65 -22.80
N ARG A 463 6.60 28.06 -24.01
CA ARG A 463 7.86 27.60 -24.62
C ARG A 463 8.89 28.74 -24.73
N LYS A 464 8.48 29.92 -25.21
CA LYS A 464 9.36 31.10 -25.30
C LYS A 464 9.83 31.61 -23.94
N ARG A 465 9.02 31.43 -22.89
CA ARG A 465 9.40 31.77 -21.51
C ARG A 465 10.44 30.78 -20.98
N LEU A 466 10.18 29.48 -21.12
CA LEU A 466 11.09 28.41 -20.71
C LEU A 466 12.48 28.53 -21.35
N LEU A 467 12.56 28.79 -22.65
CA LEU A 467 13.82 28.95 -23.39
C LEU A 467 14.65 30.18 -22.96
N LYS A 468 14.06 31.15 -22.25
CA LYS A 468 14.76 32.37 -21.80
C LYS A 468 15.41 32.25 -20.42
N PHE A 469 14.95 31.33 -19.55
CA PHE A 469 15.28 31.39 -18.12
C PHE A 469 16.18 30.26 -17.61
N ARG A 470 16.20 29.07 -18.24
CA ARG A 470 17.05 27.94 -17.81
C ARG A 470 17.50 27.10 -19.01
N PRO A 471 18.81 26.94 -19.27
CA PRO A 471 19.30 26.05 -20.32
C PRO A 471 19.84 24.75 -19.69
N SER A 472 18.98 23.79 -19.34
CA SER A 472 19.40 22.43 -18.98
C SER A 472 19.37 21.51 -20.22
N GLN A 473 20.25 20.49 -20.28
CA GLN A 473 20.25 19.52 -21.39
C GLN A 473 18.93 18.72 -21.48
N ALA A 474 18.29 18.44 -20.33
CA ALA A 474 17.00 17.76 -20.28
C ALA A 474 15.89 18.59 -20.97
N GLN A 475 15.89 19.92 -20.78
CA GLN A 475 14.92 20.82 -21.41
C GLN A 475 15.08 20.93 -22.93
N SER A 476 16.28 20.74 -23.48
CA SER A 476 16.48 20.68 -24.95
C SER A 476 15.91 19.41 -25.58
N ARG A 477 15.86 18.30 -24.83
CA ARG A 477 15.34 17.01 -25.30
C ARG A 477 13.83 16.85 -25.04
N TYR A 478 13.31 17.44 -23.97
CA TYR A 478 11.91 17.31 -23.52
C TYR A 478 11.12 18.64 -23.56
N GLY A 479 11.58 19.62 -24.34
CA GLY A 479 11.03 20.97 -24.35
C GLY A 479 9.52 21.03 -24.61
N ASP A 480 8.98 20.12 -25.41
CA ASP A 480 7.55 20.07 -25.72
C ASP A 480 6.72 19.59 -24.51
N VAL A 481 7.21 18.60 -23.76
CA VAL A 481 6.56 18.12 -22.53
C VAL A 481 6.65 19.18 -21.43
N TYR A 482 7.81 19.81 -21.25
CA TYR A 482 8.04 20.81 -20.21
C TYR A 482 7.17 22.06 -20.44
N ALA A 483 6.99 22.48 -21.70
CA ALA A 483 6.12 23.61 -22.04
C ALA A 483 4.67 23.36 -21.65
N THR A 484 4.17 22.14 -21.85
CA THR A 484 2.81 21.79 -21.43
C THR A 484 2.67 21.70 -19.91
N LEU A 485 3.65 21.12 -19.20
CA LEU A 485 3.65 21.08 -17.73
C LEU A 485 3.70 22.50 -17.12
N GLU A 486 4.51 23.38 -17.71
CA GLU A 486 4.64 24.77 -17.27
C GLU A 486 3.35 25.57 -17.49
N ALA A 487 2.64 25.33 -18.60
CA ALA A 487 1.33 25.95 -18.83
C ALA A 487 0.32 25.59 -17.72
N SER A 488 0.24 24.30 -17.37
CA SER A 488 -0.60 23.82 -16.26
C SER A 488 -0.21 24.43 -14.91
N ALA A 489 1.10 24.56 -14.66
CA ALA A 489 1.60 25.11 -13.41
C ALA A 489 1.44 26.63 -13.29
N GLU A 490 1.58 27.37 -14.39
CA GLU A 490 1.36 28.82 -14.43
C GLU A 490 -0.13 29.15 -14.23
N LEU A 491 -1.05 28.32 -14.74
CA LEU A 491 -2.46 28.48 -14.44
C LEU A 491 -2.76 28.35 -12.94
N LEU A 492 -2.23 27.31 -12.30
CA LEU A 492 -2.34 27.14 -10.85
C LEU A 492 -1.83 28.40 -10.13
N GLN A 493 -0.67 28.92 -10.53
CA GLN A 493 -0.10 30.14 -9.96
C GLN A 493 -0.97 31.38 -10.20
N SER A 494 -1.60 31.48 -11.38
CA SER A 494 -2.42 32.63 -11.75
C SER A 494 -3.84 32.62 -11.16
N SER A 495 -4.35 31.44 -10.79
CA SER A 495 -5.69 31.31 -10.21
C SER A 495 -5.80 31.88 -8.80
N ASP A 496 -4.67 31.96 -8.08
CA ASP A 496 -4.53 32.50 -6.73
C ASP A 496 -5.58 31.98 -5.72
N THR A 497 -6.09 30.76 -5.95
CA THR A 497 -6.99 30.09 -5.02
C THR A 497 -6.20 29.31 -3.97
N GLU A 498 -6.80 29.09 -2.80
CA GLU A 498 -6.19 28.31 -1.71
C GLU A 498 -5.81 26.90 -2.20
N ALA A 499 -6.74 26.20 -2.85
CA ALA A 499 -6.50 24.87 -3.43
C ALA A 499 -5.37 24.83 -4.47
N ALA A 500 -5.21 25.88 -5.29
CA ALA A 500 -4.13 25.95 -6.27
C ALA A 500 -2.77 26.23 -5.62
N ASN A 501 -2.75 27.07 -4.58
CA ASN A 501 -1.56 27.33 -3.78
C ASN A 501 -1.13 26.06 -3.03
N ASP A 502 -2.07 25.33 -2.44
CA ASP A 502 -1.83 24.04 -1.78
C ASP A 502 -1.32 22.97 -2.76
N ALA A 503 -1.91 22.89 -3.96
CA ALA A 503 -1.44 22.01 -5.02
C ALA A 503 0.00 22.33 -5.44
N LEU A 504 0.37 23.61 -5.58
CA LEU A 504 1.75 24.01 -5.91
C LEU A 504 2.73 23.72 -4.78
N GLN A 505 2.32 23.89 -3.52
CA GLN A 505 3.13 23.52 -2.36
C GLN A 505 3.36 22.00 -2.33
N LEU A 506 2.29 21.21 -2.49
CA LEU A 506 2.37 19.75 -2.55
C LEU A 506 3.27 19.26 -3.68
N LEU A 507 3.12 19.81 -4.89
CA LEU A 507 3.99 19.50 -6.03
C LEU A 507 5.46 19.76 -5.71
N SER A 508 5.75 20.87 -5.05
CA SER A 508 7.12 21.25 -4.69
C SER A 508 7.70 20.32 -3.62
N LEU A 509 6.90 19.90 -2.64
CA LEU A 509 7.31 18.94 -1.61
C LEU A 509 7.62 17.56 -2.21
N LEU A 510 6.70 17.06 -3.04
CA LEU A 510 6.86 15.78 -3.74
C LEU A 510 8.08 15.80 -4.66
N SER A 511 8.51 16.96 -5.17
CA SER A 511 9.70 17.07 -6.03
C SER A 511 11.02 16.94 -5.26
N ILE A 512 10.97 17.10 -3.93
CA ILE A 512 12.10 16.84 -3.02
C ILE A 512 12.05 15.39 -2.52
N LEU A 513 10.86 14.90 -2.21
CA LEU A 513 10.63 13.51 -1.83
C LEU A 513 10.77 12.59 -3.06
N GLY A 514 11.09 11.31 -2.90
CA GLY A 514 11.24 10.40 -4.04
C GLY A 514 9.99 10.30 -4.94
N ASN A 515 10.15 9.81 -6.17
CA ASN A 515 9.06 9.61 -7.14
C ASN A 515 8.14 8.39 -6.85
N SER A 516 8.45 7.62 -5.82
CA SER A 516 7.66 6.47 -5.36
C SER A 516 6.34 6.90 -4.68
N PRO A 517 5.37 5.98 -4.53
CA PRO A 517 4.12 6.28 -3.82
C PRO A 517 4.36 6.66 -2.35
N ILE A 518 3.84 7.83 -1.94
CA ILE A 518 3.79 8.27 -0.54
C ILE A 518 2.35 8.25 0.00
N PRO A 519 2.06 7.58 1.13
CA PRO A 519 0.73 7.57 1.72
C PRO A 519 0.33 8.96 2.25
N LEU A 520 -0.92 9.38 2.02
CA LEU A 520 -1.41 10.67 2.52
C LEU A 520 -1.48 10.74 4.06
N GLN A 521 -1.51 9.60 4.74
CA GLN A 521 -1.46 9.52 6.21
C GLN A 521 -0.19 10.18 6.79
N VAL A 522 0.90 10.28 6.02
CA VAL A 522 2.13 10.96 6.45
C VAL A 522 1.86 12.42 6.85
N PHE A 523 0.98 13.10 6.11
CA PHE A 523 0.63 14.50 6.37
C PHE A 523 -0.23 14.67 7.62
N GLU A 524 -1.21 13.77 7.82
CA GLU A 524 -2.07 13.77 9.01
C GLU A 524 -1.27 13.54 10.30
N GLU A 525 -0.36 12.55 10.28
CA GLU A 525 0.46 12.25 11.45
C GLU A 525 1.46 13.36 11.77
N ALA A 526 2.04 13.99 10.75
CA ALA A 526 2.89 15.17 10.94
C ALA A 526 2.10 16.34 11.55
N TRP A 527 0.86 16.56 11.10
CA TRP A 527 -0.03 17.57 11.68
C TRP A 527 -0.33 17.28 13.16
N LYS A 528 -0.68 16.02 13.52
CA LYS A 528 -0.91 15.63 14.93
C LYS A 528 0.32 15.93 15.79
N GLN A 529 1.51 15.55 15.32
CA GLN A 529 2.75 15.77 16.05
C GLN A 529 3.09 17.26 16.19
N SER A 530 2.76 18.07 15.18
CA SER A 530 2.95 19.52 15.21
C SER A 530 2.10 20.20 16.30
N ARG A 531 0.83 19.77 16.45
CA ARG A 531 -0.10 20.27 17.47
C ARG A 531 0.41 19.98 18.88
N ASP A 532 0.91 18.77 19.09
CA ASP A 532 1.52 18.35 20.35
C ASP A 532 2.70 19.24 20.76
N ILE A 533 3.52 19.67 19.81
CA ILE A 533 4.67 20.55 20.08
C ILE A 533 4.18 21.95 20.43
N THR A 534 3.24 22.52 19.68
CA THR A 534 2.66 23.85 19.93
C THR A 534 1.94 23.93 21.27
N GLN A 535 1.31 22.85 21.74
CA GLN A 535 0.63 22.83 23.05
C GLN A 535 1.60 22.70 24.23
N LYS A 536 2.81 22.17 24.01
CA LYS A 536 3.82 21.94 25.06
C LYS A 536 4.86 23.06 25.15
N SER A 537 4.80 24.08 24.29
CA SER A 537 5.90 25.01 24.02
C SER A 537 6.17 26.10 25.06
N ASP A 538 5.56 26.08 26.24
CA ASP A 538 5.87 27.08 27.28
C ASP A 538 7.22 26.83 28.00
N ASN A 539 7.96 25.73 27.77
CA ASN A 539 9.22 25.46 28.51
C ASN A 539 10.35 24.71 27.76
N THR A 540 10.27 24.45 26.44
CA THR A 540 11.18 23.49 25.77
C THR A 540 12.31 24.10 24.91
N GLU A 541 12.31 25.41 24.65
CA GLU A 541 13.38 26.04 23.83
C GLU A 541 14.73 26.14 24.55
N ALA A 542 14.77 25.96 25.88
CA ALA A 542 15.98 26.02 26.69
C ALA A 542 16.83 24.74 26.67
N ASN A 543 16.37 23.65 26.02
CA ASN A 543 17.06 22.36 26.07
C ASN A 543 17.82 22.08 24.76
N ASN A 544 19.14 21.90 24.84
CA ASN A 544 20.04 21.51 23.74
C ASN A 544 19.77 20.09 23.17
N ASP A 545 18.58 19.54 23.43
CA ASP A 545 18.20 18.20 23.02
C ASP A 545 17.78 18.17 21.55
N LEU A 546 18.66 17.69 20.67
CA LEU A 546 18.46 17.57 19.23
C LEU A 546 17.43 16.50 18.82
N ARG A 547 16.86 15.75 19.77
CA ARG A 547 15.88 14.68 19.50
C ARG A 547 14.47 15.20 19.22
N HIS A 548 14.18 16.43 19.62
CA HIS A 548 12.85 17.00 19.49
C HIS A 548 12.83 18.09 18.43
N LEU A 549 11.72 18.25 17.74
CA LEU A 549 11.51 19.43 16.90
C LEU A 549 11.01 20.58 17.79
N THR A 550 11.21 21.80 17.32
CA THR A 550 10.87 23.04 18.05
C THR A 550 9.79 23.82 17.33
N SER A 551 9.25 24.85 17.99
CA SER A 551 8.35 25.86 17.42
C SER A 551 8.83 26.38 16.05
N TRP A 552 10.14 26.49 15.83
CA TRP A 552 10.75 26.91 14.56
C TRP A 552 10.35 26.03 13.36
N HIS A 553 10.16 24.72 13.57
CA HIS A 553 9.89 23.77 12.49
C HIS A 553 8.43 23.81 12.03
N ILE A 554 7.53 24.23 12.90
CA ILE A 554 6.09 24.11 12.70
C ILE A 554 5.57 25.03 11.59
N PRO A 555 5.95 26.33 11.52
CA PRO A 555 5.55 27.22 10.43
C PRO A 555 6.16 26.86 9.05
N ARG A 556 7.07 25.87 8.99
CA ARG A 556 7.69 25.41 7.74
C ARG A 556 6.91 24.27 7.09
N LEU A 557 5.91 23.72 7.78
CA LEU A 557 4.97 22.78 7.17
C LEU A 557 4.12 23.48 6.10
N PRO A 558 3.67 22.76 5.06
CA PRO A 558 2.71 23.33 4.12
C PRO A 558 1.40 23.69 4.82
N GLN A 559 0.72 24.69 4.28
CA GLN A 559 -0.44 25.34 4.90
C GLN A 559 -1.57 24.35 5.26
N PHE A 560 -1.92 23.45 4.34
CA PHE A 560 -2.88 22.36 4.56
C PHE A 560 -2.49 21.36 5.68
N SER A 561 -1.28 21.48 6.24
CA SER A 561 -0.80 20.69 7.39
C SER A 561 -0.35 21.55 8.56
N ALA A 562 -0.66 22.85 8.55
CA ALA A 562 -0.36 23.76 9.65
C ALA A 562 -1.31 23.50 10.84
N PRO A 563 -0.84 23.67 12.09
CA PRO A 563 -1.61 23.39 13.30
C PRO A 563 -2.65 24.47 13.64
N GLU A 564 -2.86 25.47 12.79
CA GLU A 564 -3.71 26.63 13.09
C GLU A 564 -5.20 26.23 13.23
N THR A 565 -5.59 25.12 12.60
CA THR A 565 -6.92 24.52 12.74
C THR A 565 -7.01 23.63 14.00
N SER A 566 -8.19 23.56 14.60
CA SER A 566 -8.47 22.69 15.75
C SER A 566 -8.61 21.22 15.38
N GLN A 567 -8.85 20.93 14.09
CA GLN A 567 -9.06 19.59 13.55
C GLN A 567 -8.31 19.43 12.22
N TRP A 568 -7.85 18.20 11.95
CA TRP A 568 -7.24 17.84 10.67
C TRP A 568 -8.28 17.96 9.55
N ASP A 569 -8.00 18.80 8.56
CA ASP A 569 -8.85 18.96 7.39
C ASP A 569 -8.30 18.14 6.22
N SER A 570 -8.78 16.90 6.10
CA SER A 570 -8.42 16.04 4.97
C SER A 570 -8.91 16.58 3.61
N PHE A 571 -9.92 17.46 3.60
CA PHE A 571 -10.51 17.96 2.36
C PHE A 571 -9.52 18.84 1.60
N GLN A 572 -8.80 19.75 2.27
CA GLN A 572 -7.80 20.62 1.64
C GLN A 572 -6.71 19.81 0.92
N LEU A 573 -6.14 18.82 1.59
CA LEU A 573 -5.14 17.94 1.00
C LEU A 573 -5.71 17.14 -0.18
N ILE A 574 -6.91 16.57 -0.03
CA ILE A 574 -7.57 15.81 -1.10
C ILE A 574 -7.89 16.70 -2.29
N GLU A 575 -8.30 17.95 -2.07
CA GLU A 575 -8.59 18.92 -3.11
C GLU A 575 -7.30 19.28 -3.88
N ALA A 576 -6.20 19.55 -3.18
CA ALA A 576 -4.89 19.78 -3.79
C ALA A 576 -4.41 18.56 -4.62
N VAL A 577 -4.58 17.34 -4.08
CA VAL A 577 -4.27 16.08 -4.78
C VAL A 577 -5.14 15.92 -6.02
N ASN A 578 -6.45 16.16 -5.92
CA ASN A 578 -7.35 16.08 -7.05
C ASN A 578 -7.00 17.12 -8.11
N LEU A 579 -6.65 18.34 -7.71
CA LEU A 579 -6.26 19.39 -8.65
C LEU A 579 -4.99 19.01 -9.42
N LEU A 580 -3.94 18.52 -8.74
CA LEU A 580 -2.73 18.02 -9.40
C LEU A 580 -3.00 16.80 -10.29
N LYS A 581 -3.81 15.84 -9.82
CA LYS A 581 -4.20 14.64 -10.56
C LYS A 581 -4.95 15.00 -11.83
N THR A 582 -5.85 15.97 -11.74
CA THR A 582 -6.64 16.39 -12.89
C THR A 582 -5.77 17.10 -13.93
N TYR A 583 -4.66 17.77 -13.54
CA TYR A 583 -3.61 18.23 -14.49
C TYR A 583 -2.67 17.09 -14.92
N SER A 584 -2.93 15.84 -14.54
CA SER A 584 -2.03 14.70 -14.78
C SER A 584 -0.60 14.90 -14.25
N LEU A 585 -0.40 15.77 -13.25
CA LEU A 585 0.91 16.05 -12.66
C LEU A 585 1.32 14.99 -11.62
N ILE A 586 0.35 14.32 -11.01
CA ILE A 586 0.55 13.23 -10.07
C ILE A 586 -0.38 12.06 -10.42
N SER A 587 -0.02 10.87 -9.93
CA SER A 587 -0.86 9.69 -9.96
C SER A 587 -1.30 9.34 -8.54
N THR A 588 -2.48 8.72 -8.42
CA THR A 588 -3.04 8.29 -7.14
C THR A 588 -3.25 6.79 -7.15
N GLU A 589 -2.80 6.11 -6.10
CA GLU A 589 -2.97 4.67 -5.90
C GLU A 589 -3.80 4.43 -4.65
N VAL A 590 -4.71 3.45 -4.70
CA VAL A 590 -5.46 2.99 -3.53
C VAL A 590 -5.01 1.57 -3.25
N SER A 591 -4.33 1.37 -2.11
CA SER A 591 -3.94 0.02 -1.68
C SER A 591 -5.17 -0.78 -1.20
N ASP A 592 -5.04 -2.11 -1.16
CA ASP A 592 -6.08 -3.10 -0.76
C ASP A 592 -6.80 -2.82 0.58
N LYS A 593 -6.34 -1.84 1.37
CA LYS A 593 -6.91 -1.44 2.67
C LYS A 593 -7.43 0.00 2.71
N SER A 594 -7.77 0.62 1.57
CA SER A 594 -8.34 1.98 1.46
C SER A 594 -7.40 3.14 1.80
N GLU A 595 -6.08 2.95 1.75
CA GLU A 595 -5.12 4.05 1.93
C GLU A 595 -4.74 4.66 0.58
N LEU A 596 -4.99 5.95 0.44
CA LEU A 596 -4.63 6.75 -0.74
C LEU A 596 -3.16 7.15 -0.68
N SER A 597 -2.42 6.82 -1.74
CA SER A 597 -1.03 7.20 -1.94
C SER A 597 -0.88 8.04 -3.19
N VAL A 598 0.12 8.92 -3.22
CA VAL A 598 0.43 9.77 -4.38
C VAL A 598 1.84 9.51 -4.89
N SER A 599 2.01 9.45 -6.20
CA SER A 599 3.30 9.24 -6.87
C SER A 599 3.46 10.22 -8.04
N MET A 600 4.69 10.38 -8.53
CA MET A 600 4.98 11.24 -9.68
C MET A 600 5.67 10.47 -10.78
N HIS A 601 5.25 10.73 -12.02
CA HIS A 601 5.97 10.26 -13.18
C HIS A 601 7.42 10.82 -13.15
N PRO A 602 8.47 10.04 -13.44
CA PRO A 602 9.87 10.48 -13.32
C PRO A 602 10.19 11.80 -14.04
N LEU A 603 9.61 12.02 -15.23
CA LEU A 603 9.78 13.31 -15.95
C LEU A 603 9.12 14.49 -15.24
N VAL A 604 7.94 14.29 -14.64
CA VAL A 604 7.25 15.35 -13.88
C VAL A 604 8.01 15.63 -12.59
N TYR A 605 8.54 14.59 -11.94
CA TYR A 605 9.41 14.72 -10.77
C TYR A 605 10.65 15.58 -11.06
N VAL A 606 11.38 15.28 -12.14
CA VAL A 606 12.56 16.06 -12.54
C VAL A 606 12.19 17.49 -12.91
N TRP A 607 11.15 17.69 -13.73
CA TRP A 607 10.67 19.03 -14.11
C TRP A 607 10.24 19.86 -12.88
N ALA A 608 9.47 19.27 -11.97
CA ALA A 608 8.95 19.95 -10.79
C ALA A 608 10.09 20.40 -9.87
N ASN A 609 11.19 19.66 -9.82
CA ASN A 609 12.40 20.05 -9.10
C ASN A 609 13.18 21.15 -9.86
N GLU A 610 13.42 20.96 -11.15
CA GLU A 610 14.16 21.90 -12.02
C GLU A 610 13.50 23.27 -12.15
N ARG A 611 12.18 23.38 -11.95
CA ARG A 611 11.48 24.68 -12.01
C ARG A 611 11.76 25.57 -10.80
N LEU A 612 12.08 24.98 -9.64
CA LEU A 612 12.20 25.72 -8.39
C LEU A 612 13.42 26.64 -8.43
N SER A 613 13.27 27.90 -8.03
CA SER A 613 14.42 28.79 -7.77
C SER A 613 15.27 28.24 -6.63
N PRO A 614 16.57 28.59 -6.52
CA PRO A 614 17.40 28.16 -5.40
C PRO A 614 16.82 28.49 -4.02
N THR A 615 15.99 29.54 -3.91
CA THR A 615 15.27 29.90 -2.69
C THR A 615 14.07 28.99 -2.43
N GLN A 616 13.23 28.74 -3.44
CA GLN A 616 12.11 27.81 -3.31
C GLN A 616 12.58 26.39 -3.03
N LEU A 617 13.64 25.94 -3.71
CA LEU A 617 14.22 24.61 -3.52
C LEU A 617 14.76 24.45 -2.09
N HIS A 618 15.32 25.51 -1.50
CA HIS A 618 15.71 25.54 -0.08
C HIS A 618 14.49 25.44 0.85
N GLN A 619 13.45 26.25 0.62
CA GLN A 619 12.22 26.23 1.42
C GLN A 619 11.48 24.89 1.34
N SER A 620 11.30 24.34 0.13
CA SER A 620 10.66 23.04 -0.08
C SER A 620 11.46 21.90 0.55
N TRP A 621 12.80 21.99 0.57
CA TRP A 621 13.61 21.00 1.26
C TRP A 621 13.39 21.02 2.77
N ILE A 622 13.35 22.21 3.38
CA ILE A 622 13.07 22.35 4.82
C ILE A 622 11.65 21.84 5.12
N ALA A 623 10.67 22.21 4.32
CA ALA A 623 9.29 21.79 4.51
C ALA A 623 9.13 20.26 4.40
N SER A 624 9.73 19.63 3.37
CA SER A 624 9.76 18.17 3.22
C SER A 624 10.53 17.50 4.36
N GLY A 625 11.65 18.08 4.80
CA GLY A 625 12.42 17.62 5.94
C GLY A 625 11.63 17.67 7.25
N CYS A 626 10.93 18.77 7.52
CA CYS A 626 10.04 18.92 8.67
C CYS A 626 8.89 17.91 8.63
N LEU A 627 8.27 17.70 7.46
CA LEU A 627 7.21 16.70 7.27
C LEU A 627 7.70 15.30 7.65
N ILE A 628 8.84 14.87 7.10
CA ILE A 628 9.45 13.57 7.41
C ILE A 628 9.89 13.51 8.88
N ALA A 629 10.39 14.61 9.44
CA ALA A 629 10.91 14.63 10.80
C ALA A 629 9.80 14.60 11.87
N LEU A 630 8.64 15.22 11.59
CA LEU A 630 7.43 15.18 12.44
C LEU A 630 6.69 13.86 12.31
N PHE A 631 6.91 13.15 11.22
CA PHE A 631 6.30 11.85 11.01
C PHE A 631 6.85 10.81 12.00
N SER A 632 6.01 10.43 12.97
CA SER A 632 6.31 9.38 13.95
C SER A 632 5.38 8.17 13.73
N PRO A 633 5.62 7.37 12.68
CA PRO A 633 4.73 6.27 12.35
C PRO A 633 4.71 5.22 13.45
N ASN A 634 3.52 4.68 13.67
CA ASN A 634 3.35 3.49 14.47
C ASN A 634 4.02 2.28 13.77
N LEU A 635 4.21 1.20 14.53
CA LEU A 635 4.91 0.01 14.06
C LEU A 635 4.24 -0.63 12.83
N VAL A 636 2.90 -0.55 12.73
CA VAL A 636 2.10 -1.09 11.62
C VAL A 636 2.34 -0.31 10.33
N PHE A 637 2.33 1.02 10.40
CA PHE A 637 2.65 1.89 9.27
C PHE A 637 4.06 1.62 8.77
N TRP A 638 5.03 1.56 9.70
CA TRP A 638 6.41 1.26 9.37
C TRP A 638 6.53 -0.04 8.58
N GLN A 639 5.93 -1.13 9.04
CA GLN A 639 6.01 -2.43 8.37
C GLN A 639 5.48 -2.40 6.93
N LYS A 640 4.38 -1.67 6.71
CA LYS A 640 3.73 -1.62 5.39
C LYS A 640 4.50 -0.73 4.41
N HIS A 641 5.03 0.39 4.87
CA HIS A 641 5.57 1.45 4.02
C HIS A 641 7.08 1.64 4.13
N GLN A 642 7.80 0.81 4.88
CA GLN A 642 9.25 0.99 5.13
C GLN A 642 10.03 1.21 3.84
N ARG A 643 9.80 0.37 2.81
CA ARG A 643 10.52 0.47 1.53
C ARG A 643 10.21 1.76 0.76
N GLN A 644 8.94 2.16 0.74
CA GLN A 644 8.50 3.41 0.12
C GLN A 644 9.10 4.61 0.85
N PHE A 645 9.01 4.62 2.17
CA PHE A 645 9.53 5.69 3.02
C PHE A 645 11.05 5.80 2.98
N HIS A 646 11.75 4.66 2.85
CA HIS A 646 13.20 4.61 2.63
C HIS A 646 13.61 5.37 1.37
N ALA A 647 12.87 5.21 0.27
CA ALA A 647 13.13 5.93 -0.98
C ALA A 647 12.98 7.46 -0.81
N HIS A 648 12.01 7.91 -0.01
CA HIS A 648 11.81 9.34 0.25
C HIS A 648 12.90 9.94 1.15
N ILE A 649 13.34 9.23 2.21
CA ILE A 649 14.48 9.65 3.03
C ILE A 649 15.75 9.73 2.16
N HIS A 650 15.98 8.73 1.31
CA HIS A 650 17.14 8.73 0.42
C HIS A 650 17.12 9.93 -0.55
N ALA A 651 15.98 10.22 -1.17
CA ALA A 651 15.83 11.38 -2.04
C ALA A 651 16.13 12.69 -1.29
N LEU A 652 15.60 12.84 -0.07
CA LEU A 652 15.84 14.02 0.78
C LEU A 652 17.34 14.20 1.12
N LEU A 653 18.06 13.11 1.35
CA LEU A 653 19.49 13.11 1.72
C LEU A 653 20.45 13.19 0.53
N SER A 654 19.98 12.97 -0.70
CA SER A 654 20.83 12.98 -1.91
C SER A 654 21.35 14.36 -2.32
N ARG A 655 20.82 15.43 -1.73
CA ARG A 655 21.16 16.81 -2.08
C ARG A 655 22.40 17.30 -1.34
N GLU A 656 23.13 18.21 -1.97
CA GLU A 656 24.30 18.88 -1.37
C GLU A 656 23.94 19.62 -0.06
N ARG A 657 24.52 19.17 1.06
CA ARG A 657 24.23 19.67 2.42
C ARG A 657 24.82 21.05 2.72
N SER A 658 25.96 21.37 2.11
CA SER A 658 26.76 22.58 2.35
C SER A 658 25.94 23.88 2.28
N GLN A 659 25.00 23.95 1.32
CA GLN A 659 24.17 25.14 1.10
C GLN A 659 23.13 25.35 2.21
N LEU A 660 22.68 24.29 2.89
CA LEU A 660 21.62 24.35 3.91
C LEU A 660 22.11 25.04 5.19
N PHE A 661 23.32 24.70 5.64
CA PHE A 661 23.93 25.27 6.85
C PHE A 661 24.30 26.74 6.72
N SER A 662 24.47 27.25 5.48
CA SER A 662 24.80 28.64 5.24
C SER A 662 23.62 29.61 5.39
N ARG A 663 22.38 29.12 5.30
CA ARG A 663 21.16 29.96 5.23
C ARG A 663 20.28 29.90 6.47
N GLU A 664 20.44 28.87 7.30
CA GLU A 664 19.57 28.62 8.44
C GLU A 664 20.41 28.29 9.68
N PRO A 665 19.85 28.46 10.91
CA PRO A 665 20.56 28.09 12.12
C PRO A 665 20.95 26.60 12.08
N PRO A 666 22.25 26.25 12.24
CA PRO A 666 22.71 24.86 12.12
C PRO A 666 21.94 23.88 13.01
N ALA A 667 21.60 24.29 14.24
CA ALA A 667 20.87 23.47 15.19
C ALA A 667 19.47 23.04 14.70
N MET A 668 18.81 23.85 13.86
CA MET A 668 17.48 23.51 13.34
C MET A 668 17.60 22.48 12.20
N ILE A 669 18.55 22.70 11.27
CA ILE A 669 18.82 21.76 10.19
C ILE A 669 19.29 20.40 10.74
N VAL A 670 20.14 20.41 11.76
CA VAL A 670 20.60 19.19 12.43
C VAL A 670 19.43 18.41 13.03
N ARG A 671 18.39 19.04 13.59
CA ARG A 671 17.23 18.32 14.13
C ARG A 671 16.47 17.54 13.05
N ILE A 672 16.33 18.09 11.84
CA ILE A 672 15.76 17.39 10.68
C ILE A 672 16.62 16.16 10.34
N PHE A 673 17.93 16.35 10.21
CA PHE A 673 18.85 15.25 9.90
C PHE A 673 18.91 14.20 11.00
N MET A 674 18.85 14.60 12.27
CA MET A 674 18.82 13.67 13.40
C MET A 674 17.55 12.82 13.37
N SER A 675 16.40 13.38 12.97
CA SER A 675 15.19 12.58 12.77
C SER A 675 15.39 11.53 11.66
N CYS A 676 15.97 11.93 10.52
CA CYS A 676 16.31 11.01 9.44
C CYS A 676 17.30 9.92 9.90
N ALA A 677 18.34 10.30 10.65
CA ALA A 677 19.32 9.38 11.22
C ALA A 677 18.66 8.37 12.17
N TRP A 678 17.71 8.80 13.01
CA TRP A 678 16.94 7.88 13.84
C TRP A 678 16.10 6.89 13.03
N GLN A 679 15.55 7.31 11.88
CA GLN A 679 14.83 6.39 11.01
C GLN A 679 15.79 5.39 10.34
N LEU A 680 16.94 5.84 9.83
CA LEU A 680 17.98 4.97 9.28
C LEU A 680 18.47 3.95 10.31
N TYR A 681 18.70 4.39 11.55
CA TYR A 681 19.04 3.52 12.68
C TYR A 681 17.96 2.45 12.94
N LYS A 682 16.67 2.80 12.87
CA LYS A 682 15.57 1.83 13.00
C LYS A 682 15.51 0.86 11.82
N MET A 683 15.79 1.35 10.61
CA MET A 683 15.82 0.55 9.38
C MET A 683 17.05 -0.36 9.29
N ARG A 684 18.03 -0.22 10.19
CA ARG A 684 19.33 -0.92 10.16
C ARG A 684 20.16 -0.62 8.91
N ASP A 685 20.00 0.59 8.38
CA ASP A 685 20.89 1.13 7.36
C ASP A 685 22.10 1.80 8.04
N ASP A 686 22.93 0.95 8.66
CA ASP A 686 24.00 1.39 9.56
C ASP A 686 25.11 2.15 8.80
N GLU A 687 25.33 1.87 7.51
CA GLU A 687 26.29 2.56 6.64
C GLU A 687 25.84 4.00 6.34
N ARG A 688 24.64 4.17 5.78
CA ARG A 688 24.10 5.52 5.49
C ARG A 688 23.90 6.34 6.75
N LEU A 689 23.55 5.69 7.87
CA LEU A 689 23.48 6.35 9.17
C LEU A 689 24.81 7.00 9.54
N LEU A 690 25.92 6.25 9.44
CA LEU A 690 27.24 6.77 9.78
C LEU A 690 27.69 7.84 8.78
N ASP A 691 27.45 7.66 7.48
CA ASP A 691 27.77 8.65 6.45
C ASP A 691 27.02 9.97 6.67
N LEU A 692 25.75 9.89 7.09
CA LEU A 692 24.96 11.06 7.42
C LEU A 692 25.54 11.78 8.65
N LEU A 693 25.83 11.05 9.73
CA LEU A 693 26.33 11.64 10.97
C LEU A 693 27.74 12.22 10.80
N ASP A 694 28.65 11.50 10.12
CA ASP A 694 30.00 11.98 9.81
C ASP A 694 29.93 13.21 8.89
N GLY A 695 29.00 13.20 7.92
CA GLY A 695 28.71 14.34 7.08
C GLY A 695 28.25 15.59 7.84
N ILE A 696 27.33 15.45 8.80
CA ILE A 696 26.88 16.56 9.65
C ILE A 696 28.03 17.11 10.47
N LEU A 697 28.87 16.25 11.04
CA LEU A 697 30.04 16.68 11.82
C LEU A 697 31.02 17.47 10.95
N GLN A 698 31.27 17.00 9.71
CA GLN A 698 32.09 17.73 8.75
C GLN A 698 31.50 19.10 8.40
N ASP A 699 30.20 19.18 8.11
CA ASP A 699 29.50 20.43 7.78
C ASP A 699 29.53 21.44 8.96
N LEU A 700 29.62 20.94 10.20
CA LEU A 700 29.77 21.75 11.41
C LEU A 700 31.23 22.05 11.79
N ASN A 701 32.21 21.58 11.02
CA ASN A 701 33.65 21.62 11.33
C ASN A 701 34.02 20.95 12.67
N LEU A 702 33.38 19.82 12.97
CA LEU A 702 33.58 19.04 14.20
C LEU A 702 34.39 17.77 13.93
N ASP A 703 35.20 17.36 14.91
CA ASP A 703 35.93 16.10 14.88
C ASP A 703 35.02 14.92 15.29
N ASN A 704 35.12 13.79 14.60
CA ASN A 704 34.21 12.66 14.83
C ASN A 704 34.53 11.80 16.06
N MET A 705 35.66 12.06 16.73
CA MET A 705 36.14 11.36 17.92
C MET A 705 36.37 12.29 19.11
N ILE A 706 36.31 13.62 18.94
CA ILE A 706 36.39 14.60 20.04
C ILE A 706 35.01 15.21 20.28
N VAL A 707 34.40 14.90 21.43
CA VAL A 707 33.03 15.33 21.70
C VAL A 707 32.96 16.82 22.06
N GLU A 708 32.00 17.51 21.46
CA GLU A 708 31.61 18.85 21.85
C GLU A 708 30.27 18.83 22.59
N THR A 709 30.18 19.59 23.69
CA THR A 709 29.03 19.56 24.61
C THR A 709 27.71 20.01 23.98
N GLN A 710 27.78 20.87 22.96
CA GLN A 710 26.59 21.35 22.25
C GLN A 710 25.95 20.27 21.36
N TRP A 711 26.75 19.31 20.87
CA TRP A 711 26.37 18.37 19.82
C TRP A 711 26.36 16.91 20.29
N LEU A 712 26.25 16.68 21.61
CA LEU A 712 26.30 15.34 22.22
C LEU A 712 25.29 14.35 21.63
N GLY A 713 24.14 14.83 21.12
CA GLY A 713 23.14 13.98 20.48
C GLY A 713 23.64 13.29 19.20
N ILE A 714 24.47 13.97 18.40
CA ILE A 714 25.07 13.40 17.18
C ILE A 714 26.04 12.28 17.58
N TYR A 715 26.95 12.56 18.51
CA TYR A 715 27.93 11.59 18.99
C TYR A 715 27.29 10.39 19.69
N GLU A 716 26.21 10.59 20.45
CA GLU A 716 25.47 9.49 21.09
C GLU A 716 24.84 8.56 20.04
N LEU A 717 24.19 9.10 19.02
CA LEU A 717 23.59 8.28 17.96
C LEU A 717 24.67 7.59 17.11
N ARG A 718 25.77 8.28 16.82
CA ARG A 718 26.95 7.71 16.16
C ARG A 718 27.52 6.55 16.96
N GLY A 719 27.68 6.72 18.28
CA GLY A 719 28.12 5.67 19.19
C GLY A 719 27.22 4.43 19.15
N ARG A 720 25.91 4.60 19.01
CA ARG A 720 24.96 3.48 18.82
C ARG A 720 25.16 2.80 17.46
N GLY A 721 25.29 3.58 16.38
CA GLY A 721 25.51 3.05 15.03
C GLY A 721 26.82 2.27 14.89
N LEU A 722 27.91 2.75 15.51
CA LEU A 722 29.22 2.10 15.49
C LEU A 722 29.22 0.69 16.08
N ILE A 723 28.38 0.40 17.10
CA ILE A 723 28.26 -0.95 17.67
C ILE A 723 27.81 -1.93 16.58
N TYR A 724 26.77 -1.55 15.84
CA TYR A 724 26.12 -2.40 14.86
C TYR A 724 26.90 -2.54 13.56
N HIS A 725 27.65 -1.49 13.19
CA HIS A 725 28.64 -1.55 12.12
C HIS A 725 29.88 -2.40 12.52
N GLY A 726 30.02 -2.82 13.79
CA GLY A 726 31.14 -3.63 14.27
C GLY A 726 32.37 -2.82 14.70
N ARG A 727 32.34 -1.48 14.64
CA ARG A 727 33.40 -0.57 15.09
C ARG A 727 33.33 -0.31 16.60
N VAL A 728 33.24 -1.39 17.38
CA VAL A 728 32.93 -1.36 18.83
C VAL A 728 33.97 -0.57 19.63
N LYS A 729 35.26 -0.69 19.28
CA LYS A 729 36.34 0.03 19.98
C LYS A 729 36.21 1.54 19.86
N GLU A 730 35.81 2.03 18.70
CA GLU A 730 35.53 3.46 18.49
C GLU A 730 34.30 3.91 19.28
N ALA A 731 33.24 3.09 19.31
CA ALA A 731 32.06 3.34 20.13
C ALA A 731 32.42 3.48 21.62
N VAL A 732 33.33 2.64 22.14
CA VAL A 732 33.80 2.72 23.55
C VAL A 732 34.45 4.08 23.81
N VAL A 733 35.38 4.51 22.95
CA VAL A 733 36.09 5.77 23.12
C VAL A 733 35.10 6.95 23.08
N LEU A 734 34.24 6.97 22.07
CA LEU A 734 33.28 8.05 21.88
C LEU A 734 32.26 8.14 23.01
N MET A 735 31.62 7.02 23.37
CA MET A 735 30.58 7.01 24.40
C MET A 735 31.13 7.29 25.80
N LYS A 736 32.38 6.93 26.10
CA LYS A 736 33.05 7.34 27.34
C LYS A 736 33.20 8.86 27.43
N GLN A 737 33.54 9.52 26.32
CA GLN A 737 33.62 10.97 26.29
C GLN A 737 32.24 11.62 26.42
N VAL A 738 31.21 11.10 25.74
CA VAL A 738 29.82 11.58 25.86
C VAL A 738 29.32 11.50 27.31
N VAL A 739 29.49 10.34 27.96
CA VAL A 739 29.08 10.16 29.36
C VAL A 739 29.85 11.14 30.26
N LYS A 740 31.18 11.23 30.12
CA LYS A 740 31.99 12.16 30.92
C LYS A 740 31.59 13.63 30.72
N ALA A 741 31.20 14.02 29.52
CA ALA A 741 30.70 15.36 29.24
C ALA A 741 29.38 15.61 29.98
N LYS A 742 28.41 14.68 29.86
CA LYS A 742 27.12 14.77 30.57
C LYS A 742 27.27 14.72 32.10
N GLU A 743 28.22 13.96 32.63
CA GLU A 743 28.51 13.93 34.08
C GLU A 743 28.96 15.29 34.64
N LYS A 744 29.63 16.11 33.82
CA LYS A 744 30.07 17.45 34.21
C LYS A 744 28.97 18.50 34.12
N THR A 745 28.03 18.33 33.18
CA THR A 745 27.04 19.37 32.85
C THR A 745 25.63 19.07 33.37
N MET A 746 25.34 17.82 33.75
CA MET A 746 23.99 17.36 34.12
C MET A 746 24.00 16.69 35.50
N ALA A 747 22.91 16.88 36.24
CA ALA A 747 22.70 16.24 37.54
C ALA A 747 22.76 14.70 37.44
N GLU A 748 23.11 14.02 38.53
CA GLU A 748 23.22 12.56 38.56
C GLU A 748 21.89 11.86 38.19
N ALA A 749 20.77 12.48 38.55
CA ALA A 749 19.42 12.01 38.27
C ALA A 749 18.90 12.37 36.87
N ASP A 750 19.67 13.10 36.07
CA ASP A 750 19.21 13.57 34.76
C ASP A 750 18.95 12.40 33.80
N TYR A 751 17.78 12.39 33.16
CA TYR A 751 17.37 11.31 32.26
C TYR A 751 18.33 11.13 31.08
N SER A 752 18.83 12.22 30.49
CA SER A 752 19.75 12.17 29.34
C SER A 752 21.12 11.64 29.73
N ARG A 753 21.59 11.96 30.95
CA ARG A 753 22.81 11.38 31.54
C ARG A 753 22.64 9.88 31.74
N LEU A 754 21.60 9.44 32.46
CA LEU A 754 21.36 8.02 32.73
C LEU A 754 21.14 7.21 31.44
N ALA A 755 20.45 7.77 30.44
CA ALA A 755 20.27 7.15 29.14
C ALA A 755 21.62 6.92 28.41
N SER A 756 22.53 7.90 28.44
CA SER A 756 23.86 7.74 27.82
C SER A 756 24.74 6.72 28.55
N GLN A 757 24.59 6.60 29.87
CA GLN A 757 25.26 5.56 30.65
C GLN A 757 24.72 4.17 30.31
N HIS A 758 23.41 4.02 30.13
CA HIS A 758 22.84 2.77 29.61
C HIS A 758 23.38 2.43 28.21
N VAL A 759 23.52 3.41 27.30
CA VAL A 759 24.16 3.18 25.99
C VAL A 759 25.61 2.73 26.15
N LEU A 760 26.39 3.40 26.99
CA LEU A 760 27.78 3.00 27.26
C LEU A 760 27.86 1.59 27.87
N SER A 761 26.90 1.18 28.69
CA SER A 761 26.79 -0.20 29.17
C SER A 761 26.61 -1.18 28.00
N LYS A 762 25.74 -0.89 27.03
CA LYS A 762 25.59 -1.71 25.81
C LYS A 762 26.88 -1.78 24.99
N VAL A 763 27.59 -0.66 24.88
CA VAL A 763 28.91 -0.62 24.22
C VAL A 763 29.92 -1.51 24.95
N TYR A 764 29.97 -1.46 26.29
CA TYR A 764 30.83 -2.34 27.07
C TYR A 764 30.45 -3.82 26.93
N GLN A 765 29.16 -4.15 26.84
CA GLN A 765 28.70 -5.51 26.56
C GLN A 765 29.22 -6.00 25.21
N ALA A 766 29.05 -5.19 24.15
CA ALA A 766 29.55 -5.52 22.82
C ALA A 766 31.08 -5.66 22.77
N ASP A 767 31.81 -4.91 23.62
CA ASP A 767 33.27 -4.99 23.72
C ASP A 767 33.77 -6.13 24.64
N GLY A 768 32.86 -6.87 25.29
CA GLY A 768 33.19 -7.92 26.26
C GLY A 768 33.60 -7.44 27.65
N GLN A 769 33.48 -6.13 27.95
CA GLN A 769 33.79 -5.54 29.25
C GLN A 769 32.59 -5.65 30.23
N ILE A 770 32.08 -6.86 30.44
CA ILE A 770 30.81 -7.13 31.14
C ILE A 770 30.78 -6.52 32.55
N GLN A 771 31.88 -6.62 33.32
CA GLN A 771 31.94 -6.07 34.68
C GLN A 771 31.78 -4.54 34.74
N LYS A 772 32.26 -3.81 33.72
CA LYS A 772 32.01 -2.35 33.63
C LYS A 772 30.57 -2.05 33.26
N ALA A 773 29.96 -2.88 32.42
CA ALA A 773 28.55 -2.77 32.09
C ALA A 773 27.64 -2.99 33.31
N ILE A 774 27.98 -3.95 34.18
CA ILE A 774 27.26 -4.22 35.44
C ILE A 774 27.35 -3.02 36.36
N ALA A 775 28.58 -2.56 36.68
CA ALA A 775 28.78 -1.45 37.60
C ALA A 775 28.00 -0.19 37.17
N LEU A 776 27.94 0.06 35.85
CA LEU A 776 27.21 1.19 35.29
C LEU A 776 25.69 1.01 35.39
N MET A 777 25.16 -0.19 35.10
CA MET A 777 23.71 -0.44 35.20
C MET A 777 23.22 -0.55 36.64
N GLU A 778 24.03 -1.06 37.56
CA GLU A 778 23.74 -1.05 39.00
C GLU A 778 23.64 0.40 39.51
N HIS A 779 24.57 1.27 39.08
CA HIS A 779 24.51 2.70 39.39
C HIS A 779 23.22 3.33 38.86
N VAL A 780 22.91 3.15 37.56
CA VAL A 780 21.71 3.72 36.93
C VAL A 780 20.43 3.23 37.62
N ALA A 781 20.31 1.92 37.89
CA ALA A 781 19.15 1.34 38.55
C ALA A 781 18.99 1.88 39.99
N LYS A 782 20.08 2.02 40.73
CA LYS A 782 20.08 2.56 42.11
C LYS A 782 19.71 4.04 42.17
N VAL A 783 20.15 4.84 41.19
CA VAL A 783 19.75 6.26 41.11
C VAL A 783 18.24 6.36 40.82
N ASN A 784 17.74 5.61 39.83
CA ASN A 784 16.32 5.58 39.50
C ASN A 784 15.46 5.06 40.66
N GLU A 785 15.90 4.03 41.38
CA GLU A 785 15.19 3.49 42.54
C GLU A 785 14.99 4.52 43.66
N LYS A 786 15.96 5.42 43.87
CA LYS A 786 15.89 6.46 44.90
C LYS A 786 14.92 7.59 44.56
N ILE A 787 14.70 7.85 43.27
CA ILE A 787 14.09 9.10 42.79
C ILE A 787 12.72 8.85 42.16
N LEU A 788 12.54 7.69 41.54
CA LEU A 788 11.36 7.34 40.78
C LEU A 788 10.52 6.31 41.54
N ALA A 789 9.20 6.45 41.43
CA ALA A 789 8.26 5.47 41.96
C ALA A 789 8.52 4.08 41.37
N GLU A 790 8.10 3.04 42.10
CA GLU A 790 8.34 1.64 41.75
C GLU A 790 7.76 1.26 40.37
N ASP A 791 6.66 1.91 39.96
CA ASP A 791 5.96 1.73 38.71
C ASP A 791 6.38 2.72 37.59
N ASP A 792 7.39 3.56 37.83
CA ASP A 792 7.89 4.48 36.81
C ASP A 792 8.57 3.73 35.65
N ARG A 793 8.25 4.14 34.41
CA ARG A 793 8.74 3.50 33.19
C ARG A 793 10.26 3.51 33.07
N SER A 794 10.94 4.58 33.49
CA SER A 794 12.39 4.71 33.41
C SER A 794 13.09 3.83 34.43
N ARG A 795 12.51 3.70 35.64
CA ARG A 795 12.98 2.75 36.66
C ARG A 795 12.90 1.31 36.15
N LEU A 796 11.72 0.89 35.69
CA LEU A 796 11.52 -0.47 35.16
C LEU A 796 12.43 -0.76 33.96
N ALA A 797 12.63 0.20 33.05
CA ALA A 797 13.54 0.06 31.91
C ALA A 797 15.01 -0.13 32.34
N SER A 798 15.47 0.59 33.37
CA SER A 798 16.82 0.42 33.90
C SER A 798 17.03 -0.93 34.59
N GLN A 799 16.01 -1.44 35.29
CA GLN A 799 16.03 -2.77 35.90
C GLN A 799 16.04 -3.88 34.83
N CYS A 800 15.27 -3.72 33.74
CA CYS A 800 15.34 -4.62 32.58
C CYS A 800 16.73 -4.63 31.95
N GLY A 801 17.37 -3.46 31.84
CA GLY A 801 18.74 -3.34 31.34
C GLY A 801 19.74 -4.05 32.25
N LEU A 802 19.63 -3.86 33.57
CA LEU A 802 20.49 -4.52 34.56
C LEU A 802 20.33 -6.04 34.55
N ALA A 803 19.10 -6.54 34.44
CA ALA A 803 18.84 -7.98 34.32
C ALA A 803 19.52 -8.60 33.10
N GLN A 804 19.49 -7.92 31.94
CA GLN A 804 20.19 -8.36 30.73
C GLN A 804 21.70 -8.46 30.94
N VAL A 805 22.31 -7.50 31.65
CA VAL A 805 23.76 -7.59 31.95
C VAL A 805 24.06 -8.74 32.91
N TYR A 806 23.22 -8.96 33.93
CA TYR A 806 23.36 -10.12 34.82
C TYR A 806 23.24 -11.45 34.08
N GLN A 807 22.37 -11.55 33.07
CA GLN A 807 22.29 -12.76 32.23
C GLN A 807 23.60 -12.99 31.47
N LEU A 808 24.16 -11.95 30.86
CA LEU A 808 25.43 -12.05 30.11
C LEU A 808 26.61 -12.46 30.99
N ASP A 809 26.61 -12.06 32.25
CA ASP A 809 27.64 -12.43 33.24
C ASP A 809 27.41 -13.82 33.86
N GLY A 810 26.26 -14.46 33.61
CA GLY A 810 25.88 -15.73 34.22
C GLY A 810 25.27 -15.62 35.64
N GLN A 811 24.98 -14.41 36.12
CA GLN A 811 24.27 -14.16 37.40
C GLN A 811 22.75 -14.36 37.25
N LEU A 812 22.36 -15.53 36.75
CA LEU A 812 21.03 -15.85 36.26
C LEU A 812 19.94 -15.72 37.33
N GLN A 813 20.23 -16.11 38.58
CA GLN A 813 19.28 -15.99 39.68
C GLN A 813 18.95 -14.52 40.00
N LYS A 814 19.94 -13.61 39.95
CA LYS A 814 19.69 -12.17 40.15
C LYS A 814 18.82 -11.60 39.02
N ALA A 815 19.09 -12.02 37.77
CA ALA A 815 18.28 -11.61 36.62
C ALA A 815 16.82 -12.08 36.75
N VAL A 816 16.60 -13.34 37.15
CA VAL A 816 15.25 -13.89 37.38
C VAL A 816 14.52 -13.09 38.45
N THR A 817 15.10 -12.91 39.63
CA THR A 817 14.45 -12.20 40.74
C THR A 817 14.09 -10.76 40.36
N LEU A 818 14.99 -10.05 39.66
CA LEU A 818 14.74 -8.68 39.21
C LEU A 818 13.62 -8.62 38.16
N MET A 819 13.59 -9.57 37.22
CA MET A 819 12.57 -9.59 36.16
C MET A 819 11.21 -10.08 36.65
N GLU A 820 11.14 -11.01 37.59
CA GLU A 820 9.87 -11.41 38.24
C GLU A 820 9.23 -10.20 38.93
N HIS A 821 10.03 -9.38 39.61
CA HIS A 821 9.57 -8.12 40.20
C HIS A 821 9.02 -7.13 39.16
N VAL A 822 9.78 -6.87 38.09
CA VAL A 822 9.35 -5.96 37.01
C VAL A 822 8.07 -6.44 36.33
N VAL A 823 7.98 -7.74 36.02
CA VAL A 823 6.78 -8.32 35.39
C VAL A 823 5.58 -8.21 36.32
N ALA A 824 5.71 -8.53 37.61
CA ALA A 824 4.61 -8.41 38.57
C ALA A 824 4.04 -6.98 38.66
N ILE A 825 4.91 -5.96 38.61
CA ILE A 825 4.47 -4.57 38.57
C ILE A 825 3.72 -4.29 37.26
N ASN A 826 4.30 -4.64 36.11
CA ASN A 826 3.66 -4.44 34.81
C ASN A 826 2.32 -5.17 34.68
N GLU A 827 2.17 -6.35 35.28
CA GLU A 827 0.90 -7.09 35.32
C GLU A 827 -0.19 -6.36 36.11
N ARG A 828 0.19 -5.62 37.16
CA ARG A 828 -0.73 -4.80 37.96
C ARG A 828 -1.16 -3.52 37.24
N ILE A 829 -0.27 -2.89 36.48
CA ILE A 829 -0.48 -1.53 35.93
C ILE A 829 -0.79 -1.47 34.43
N LEU A 830 -0.52 -2.53 33.66
CA LEU A 830 -0.71 -2.55 32.20
C LEU A 830 -1.64 -3.69 31.78
N ALA A 831 -2.47 -3.43 30.77
CA ALA A 831 -3.29 -4.44 30.11
C ALA A 831 -2.44 -5.59 29.54
N GLU A 832 -3.03 -6.78 29.43
CA GLU A 832 -2.33 -8.01 29.02
C GLU A 832 -1.67 -7.93 27.64
N ASP A 833 -2.22 -7.12 26.74
CA ASP A 833 -1.76 -6.90 25.37
C ASP A 833 -0.82 -5.69 25.22
N HIS A 834 -0.53 -4.98 26.31
CA HIS A 834 0.32 -3.80 26.26
C HIS A 834 1.78 -4.16 25.94
N HIS A 835 2.36 -3.53 24.92
CA HIS A 835 3.71 -3.83 24.42
C HIS A 835 4.80 -3.90 25.51
N SER A 836 4.85 -2.92 26.42
CA SER A 836 5.86 -2.92 27.49
C SER A 836 5.73 -4.10 28.46
N ARG A 837 4.51 -4.60 28.71
CA ARG A 837 4.27 -5.78 29.56
C ARG A 837 4.84 -7.01 28.87
N LEU A 838 4.45 -7.22 27.61
CA LEU A 838 4.94 -8.34 26.79
C LEU A 838 6.48 -8.33 26.62
N ALA A 839 7.07 -7.15 26.41
CA ALA A 839 8.53 -7.01 26.30
C ALA A 839 9.26 -7.43 27.59
N SER A 840 8.75 -7.06 28.76
CA SER A 840 9.34 -7.50 30.04
C SER A 840 9.19 -9.00 30.28
N GLN A 841 8.06 -9.59 29.87
CA GLN A 841 7.83 -11.04 29.94
C GLN A 841 8.79 -11.82 29.01
N HIS A 842 9.11 -11.30 27.82
CA HIS A 842 10.14 -11.89 26.96
C HIS A 842 11.53 -11.92 27.64
N ILE A 843 11.92 -10.85 28.33
CA ILE A 843 13.21 -10.79 29.04
C ILE A 843 13.20 -11.78 30.22
N LEU A 844 12.08 -11.90 30.94
CA LEU A 844 11.92 -12.90 32.01
C LEU A 844 12.01 -14.33 31.47
N VAL A 845 11.40 -14.62 30.32
CA VAL A 845 11.54 -15.93 29.66
C VAL A 845 13.01 -16.23 29.35
N SER A 846 13.74 -15.28 28.79
CA SER A 846 15.19 -15.45 28.57
C SER A 846 15.95 -15.72 29.88
N ALA A 847 15.52 -15.13 31.00
CA ALA A 847 16.14 -15.36 32.31
C ALA A 847 15.83 -16.76 32.84
N TYR A 848 14.59 -17.21 32.71
CA TYR A 848 14.19 -18.57 33.06
C TYR A 848 14.95 -19.61 32.23
N LEU A 849 15.09 -19.42 30.92
CA LEU A 849 15.85 -20.33 30.06
C LEU A 849 17.32 -20.40 30.48
N GLY A 850 17.96 -19.26 30.70
CA GLY A 850 19.35 -19.23 31.18
C GLY A 850 19.52 -19.93 32.52
N ASN A 851 18.56 -19.75 33.45
CA ASN A 851 18.56 -20.37 34.78
C ASN A 851 18.07 -21.83 34.80
N GLY A 852 17.85 -22.46 33.64
CA GLY A 852 17.38 -23.85 33.54
C GLY A 852 15.92 -24.08 33.94
N GLN A 853 15.11 -23.03 34.07
CA GLN A 853 13.69 -23.09 34.43
C GLN A 853 12.79 -23.18 33.18
N SER A 854 13.03 -24.18 32.32
CA SER A 854 12.38 -24.33 31.01
C SER A 854 10.84 -24.35 31.07
N GLN A 855 10.26 -25.05 32.06
CA GLN A 855 8.81 -25.16 32.19
C GLN A 855 8.12 -23.81 32.47
N LYS A 856 8.73 -22.97 33.32
CA LYS A 856 8.21 -21.62 33.59
C LYS A 856 8.29 -20.75 32.33
N ALA A 857 9.38 -20.86 31.58
CA ALA A 857 9.56 -20.16 30.31
C ALA A 857 8.51 -20.57 29.27
N VAL A 858 8.24 -21.87 29.12
CA VAL A 858 7.20 -22.40 28.22
C VAL A 858 5.83 -21.86 28.61
N THR A 859 5.45 -21.98 29.89
CA THR A 859 4.13 -21.55 30.38
C THR A 859 3.88 -20.07 30.10
N LEU A 860 4.85 -19.22 30.45
CA LEU A 860 4.75 -17.78 30.24
C LEU A 860 4.68 -17.43 28.75
N MET A 861 5.52 -18.07 27.91
CA MET A 861 5.57 -17.75 26.50
C MET A 861 4.36 -18.28 25.71
N GLU A 862 3.77 -19.41 26.09
CA GLU A 862 2.50 -19.89 25.50
C GLU A 862 1.37 -18.87 25.73
N HIS A 863 1.32 -18.28 26.93
CA HIS A 863 0.37 -17.21 27.25
C HIS A 863 0.61 -15.95 26.40
N VAL A 864 1.86 -15.49 26.27
CA VAL A 864 2.24 -14.35 25.43
C VAL A 864 1.90 -14.58 23.95
N VAL A 865 2.20 -15.76 23.41
CA VAL A 865 1.88 -16.12 22.02
C VAL A 865 0.36 -16.13 21.80
N LYS A 866 -0.42 -16.61 22.77
CA LYS A 866 -1.90 -16.60 22.68
C LYS A 866 -2.46 -15.18 22.59
N ILE A 867 -2.00 -14.27 23.45
CA ILE A 867 -2.43 -12.86 23.42
C ILE A 867 -2.06 -12.22 22.08
N ASN A 868 -0.81 -12.37 21.65
CA ASN A 868 -0.34 -11.82 20.38
C ASN A 868 -1.13 -12.35 19.18
N LYS A 869 -1.43 -13.66 19.13
CA LYS A 869 -2.25 -14.25 18.06
C LYS A 869 -3.70 -13.77 18.05
N GLN A 870 -4.27 -13.40 19.20
CA GLN A 870 -5.64 -12.91 19.28
C GLN A 870 -5.77 -11.44 18.82
N ASN A 871 -4.73 -10.64 19.04
CA ASN A 871 -4.80 -9.19 18.86
C ASN A 871 -4.03 -8.67 17.63
N LEU A 872 -3.11 -9.45 17.07
CA LEU A 872 -2.23 -9.05 15.98
C LEU A 872 -2.30 -10.04 14.82
N ALA A 873 -2.09 -9.55 13.61
CA ALA A 873 -2.01 -10.39 12.41
C ALA A 873 -0.86 -11.40 12.51
N GLU A 874 -0.97 -12.54 11.82
CA GLU A 874 -0.01 -13.64 11.93
C GLU A 874 1.42 -13.24 11.57
N ASP A 875 1.59 -12.28 10.66
CA ASP A 875 2.86 -11.74 10.17
C ASP A 875 3.50 -10.70 11.10
N HIS A 876 2.81 -10.28 12.17
CA HIS A 876 3.29 -9.22 13.03
C HIS A 876 4.62 -9.60 13.74
N PRO A 877 5.65 -8.74 13.77
CA PRO A 877 6.95 -9.03 14.37
C PRO A 877 6.89 -9.47 15.83
N HIS A 878 5.96 -8.95 16.62
CA HIS A 878 5.77 -9.41 18.01
C HIS A 878 5.23 -10.84 18.07
N VAL A 879 4.31 -11.23 17.18
CA VAL A 879 3.83 -12.61 17.07
C VAL A 879 5.00 -13.51 16.70
N MET A 880 5.76 -13.14 15.66
CA MET A 880 6.94 -13.89 15.21
C MET A 880 8.03 -13.99 16.27
N SER A 881 8.30 -12.90 17.00
CA SER A 881 9.27 -12.87 18.09
C SER A 881 8.84 -13.75 19.25
N SER A 882 7.58 -13.65 19.70
CA SER A 882 7.06 -14.52 20.75
C SER A 882 7.06 -16.00 20.35
N GLN A 883 6.75 -16.33 19.10
CA GLN A 883 6.79 -17.71 18.62
C GLN A 883 8.21 -18.24 18.48
N HIS A 884 9.16 -17.41 18.01
CA HIS A 884 10.57 -17.76 18.00
C HIS A 884 11.05 -18.08 19.42
N GLN A 885 10.72 -17.23 20.39
CA GLN A 885 11.10 -17.43 21.79
C GLN A 885 10.40 -18.66 22.41
N LEU A 886 9.15 -18.94 22.03
CA LEU A 886 8.47 -20.17 22.44
C LEU A 886 9.18 -21.41 21.91
N ALA A 887 9.65 -21.37 20.67
CA ALA A 887 10.43 -22.47 20.10
C ALA A 887 11.75 -22.68 20.85
N MET A 888 12.42 -21.59 21.28
CA MET A 888 13.60 -21.68 22.14
C MET A 888 13.26 -22.28 23.50
N ALA A 889 12.11 -21.93 24.08
CA ALA A 889 11.64 -22.53 25.31
C ALA A 889 11.33 -24.03 25.17
N TYR A 890 10.64 -24.43 24.10
CA TYR A 890 10.41 -25.84 23.78
C TYR A 890 11.71 -26.62 23.58
N ARG A 891 12.72 -26.03 22.92
CA ARG A 891 14.04 -26.65 22.78
C ARG A 891 14.68 -26.91 24.14
N ALA A 892 14.71 -25.91 25.02
CA ALA A 892 15.30 -26.03 26.35
C ALA A 892 14.55 -27.05 27.23
N ASP A 893 13.24 -27.20 27.01
CA ASP A 893 12.39 -28.18 27.68
C ASP A 893 12.49 -29.61 27.11
N GLY A 894 13.29 -29.82 26.06
CA GLY A 894 13.42 -31.12 25.38
C GLY A 894 12.31 -31.44 24.37
N ARG A 895 11.36 -30.54 24.15
CA ARG A 895 10.26 -30.62 23.16
C ARG A 895 10.74 -30.22 21.76
N VAL A 896 11.77 -30.91 21.28
CA VAL A 896 12.50 -30.57 20.05
C VAL A 896 11.61 -30.60 18.80
N LYS A 897 10.63 -31.51 18.74
CA LYS A 897 9.72 -31.61 17.58
C LYS A 897 8.86 -30.35 17.47
N GLU A 898 8.27 -29.89 18.56
CA GLU A 898 7.47 -28.67 18.60
C GLU A 898 8.31 -27.42 18.33
N ALA A 899 9.54 -27.37 18.86
CA ALA A 899 10.48 -26.29 18.57
C ALA A 899 10.80 -26.19 17.07
N VAL A 900 11.09 -27.32 16.41
CA VAL A 900 11.37 -27.36 14.96
C VAL A 900 10.14 -26.90 14.17
N SER A 901 8.96 -27.47 14.43
CA SER A 901 7.75 -27.11 13.70
C SER A 901 7.41 -25.61 13.83
N LEU A 902 7.57 -25.05 15.03
CA LEU A 902 7.30 -23.64 15.27
C LEU A 902 8.34 -22.72 14.62
N LEU A 903 9.63 -23.08 14.66
CA LEU A 903 10.67 -22.32 13.96
C LEU A 903 10.54 -22.41 12.43
N GLU A 904 10.12 -23.55 11.88
CA GLU A 904 9.81 -23.66 10.44
C GLU A 904 8.71 -22.68 10.04
N TYR A 905 7.66 -22.58 10.84
CA TYR A 905 6.60 -21.60 10.64
C TYR A 905 7.13 -20.15 10.77
N VAL A 906 7.88 -19.83 11.81
CA VAL A 906 8.44 -18.48 12.01
C VAL A 906 9.39 -18.09 10.87
N VAL A 907 10.29 -18.98 10.44
CA VAL A 907 11.21 -18.73 9.31
C VAL A 907 10.42 -18.51 8.02
N LYS A 908 9.38 -19.33 7.78
CA LYS A 908 8.51 -19.19 6.60
C LYS A 908 7.83 -17.82 6.56
N ILE A 909 7.23 -17.39 7.67
CA ILE A 909 6.52 -16.10 7.73
C ILE A 909 7.50 -14.93 7.70
N ARG A 910 8.58 -14.94 8.53
CA ARG A 910 9.60 -13.88 8.49
C ARG A 910 10.23 -13.73 7.10
N GLY A 911 10.46 -14.83 6.40
CA GLY A 911 10.98 -14.85 5.04
C GLY A 911 10.06 -14.26 3.97
N GLN A 912 8.77 -14.01 4.27
CA GLN A 912 7.86 -13.32 3.35
C GLN A 912 7.95 -11.79 3.43
N PHE A 913 8.44 -11.24 4.55
CA PHE A 913 8.34 -9.79 4.84
C PHE A 913 9.68 -9.13 5.19
N LEU A 914 10.64 -9.89 5.74
CA LEU A 914 11.95 -9.37 6.13
C LEU A 914 13.01 -9.73 5.07
N PRO A 915 13.90 -8.80 4.69
CA PRO A 915 15.04 -9.12 3.82
C PRO A 915 15.89 -10.26 4.38
N GLU A 916 16.57 -11.04 3.52
CA GLU A 916 17.47 -12.11 3.97
C GLU A 916 18.63 -11.63 4.85
N SER A 917 19.06 -10.38 4.70
CA SER A 917 20.05 -9.76 5.60
C SER A 917 19.48 -9.35 6.96
N HIS A 918 18.16 -9.43 7.14
CA HIS A 918 17.52 -8.98 8.37
C HIS A 918 17.95 -9.88 9.54
N PRO A 919 18.52 -9.31 10.62
CA PRO A 919 19.07 -10.08 11.74
C PRO A 919 18.09 -11.10 12.33
N ASP A 920 16.80 -10.74 12.44
CA ASP A 920 15.77 -11.63 13.01
C ASP A 920 15.49 -12.89 12.17
N LEU A 921 15.58 -12.79 10.83
CA LEU A 921 15.39 -13.93 9.95
C LEU A 921 16.61 -14.85 10.00
N LEU A 922 17.81 -14.27 9.89
CA LEU A 922 19.09 -14.98 10.02
C LEU A 922 19.17 -15.73 11.36
N THR A 923 18.73 -15.10 12.44
CA THR A 923 18.71 -15.71 13.79
C THR A 923 17.77 -16.92 13.82
N SER A 924 16.53 -16.79 13.34
CA SER A 924 15.59 -17.92 13.27
C SER A 924 16.10 -19.07 12.39
N GLN A 925 16.69 -18.76 11.23
CA GLN A 925 17.24 -19.77 10.32
C GLN A 925 18.42 -20.51 10.95
N LYS A 926 19.33 -19.78 11.60
CA LYS A 926 20.46 -20.38 12.32
C LYS A 926 19.97 -21.32 13.40
N GLU A 927 19.01 -20.91 14.23
CA GLU A 927 18.46 -21.77 15.29
C GLU A 927 17.72 -22.99 14.73
N LEU A 928 16.96 -22.82 13.64
CA LEU A 928 16.31 -23.94 12.97
C LEU A 928 17.32 -24.95 12.42
N SER A 929 18.41 -24.48 11.81
CA SER A 929 19.47 -25.33 11.28
C SER A 929 20.18 -26.13 12.39
N ALA A 930 20.44 -25.49 13.53
CA ALA A 930 21.04 -26.12 14.70
C ALA A 930 20.13 -27.24 15.25
N LEU A 931 18.82 -26.97 15.36
CA LEU A 931 17.84 -27.96 15.82
C LEU A 931 17.69 -29.14 14.85
N LYS A 932 17.66 -28.89 13.54
CA LYS A 932 17.58 -29.96 12.53
C LYS A 932 18.82 -30.85 12.55
N SER A 933 20.00 -30.25 12.73
CA SER A 933 21.27 -31.00 12.84
C SER A 933 21.33 -31.87 14.10
N GLN A 934 20.80 -31.36 15.23
CA GLN A 934 20.69 -32.13 16.46
C GLN A 934 19.72 -33.32 16.31
N ARG A 935 18.66 -33.17 15.51
CA ARG A 935 17.70 -34.25 15.20
C ARG A 935 18.29 -35.32 14.28
N SER A 936 19.14 -34.96 13.32
CA SER A 936 19.80 -35.92 12.41
C SER A 936 20.94 -36.72 13.06
N GLY A 937 21.48 -36.28 14.20
CA GLY A 937 22.46 -37.03 14.98
C GLY A 937 21.86 -37.96 16.05
N LEU A 938 20.54 -37.91 16.25
CA LEU A 938 19.77 -38.74 17.19
C LEU A 938 18.94 -39.83 16.50
N LEU A 939 18.94 -39.85 15.16
CA LEU A 939 18.42 -40.91 14.29
C LEU A 939 19.61 -41.71 13.75
#